data_AF-A0A143XUD7-F1
#
_entry.id   AF-A0A143XUD7-F1
#
_cell.length_a   1.000
_cell.length_b   1.000
_cell.length_c   1.000
_cell.angle_alpha   90.00
_cell.angle_beta   90.00
_cell.angle_gamma   90.00
#
_symmetry.space_group_name_H-M   'P 1'
#
loop_
_entity.id
_entity.type
_entity.pdbx_description
1 polymer ?
#
loop_
_entity_poly.entity_id
_entity_poly.type
_entity_poly.pdbx_seq_one_letter_code
_entity_poly.pdbx_strand_id
1 'polypeptide(L)'
;MNRKGVKYLISATAVLLFAQGVFGYSGLRTPPFAAAPDTLAAPAVRAGVERPDTAAPSLQPAAESRRERRQRLRSLRLRQSELPQRPDTLPARPDSASGAMPPSGTGPLAPADSLGSRADSTAMPADTARRGGGGFLDDIISGKNKDSLVYDLANNTVYIYNEGDVTYQTSNLKADYMRINMETKEIYAYGKADTVEGKPSVTHPVFQEGASSYTMDTITYNIDSKKAKIKGVATQEGDGWLIGGSVKKMPDNTINIQHGKYTTCDETGHPHFYLAMTKAKVIPGKKVITGPAYLVMEDVPIYFLGIPEGFFPISSGPKSGLLMPTFGEEYTKGFFIRDLGYYFTFGDYADLAVRGGIYTLGSWEASAESRYIKRYKYSGNFGFEYSSIRVGEKGEPDFVKQNNFRLQWTHSQDPKANPGSTFSASVNFTTSGYSKYSATNLNDILSTQTNSTISYSKSWAGTPFSMSAQMAVSQNSNTEEITATLPTITFNVSRFKPFKRKEAVGKERWYEKITMSYSGKMTNKMQAKESEFFSKETLQNMENGIEHQIPVSASFNVFNYINVSPSFNYTEKWYFKKNEKAFNPITNKAEFLDPEYGFWRLYNYSASISASTTLYGMYETKKKTRKLQAVRHTINPTIGFSYTPDFKALERGYWKAVQSDSTGRVEVYSPFSNNAYGVPSSVEAASLTFSLGQTLEMKVLSKRDTSGVKKVKLIDELSISGSYNLIADSMGLSNLPLRLRSTIIKNFGINISATLDPYEVTPEGQRINKLMWRRGLPGRIVNASTSFGYTFNSRSDNSVPAINDINSIDPLYQNPFYDPYGQMDPVLRRQYMAQTYYDFSLPWNLGFTYSINYGISYVNNGTTGYKKNVQQSINFNGNINLTPKTGITFQGGFNISEGELTTSSITITRDLHCWQMSFSWIPFGFHRSWSFNIGVKAASLADLKYDKSQSMYDNMF
;
A
#
# COMPACT_ATOMS: atom_id res chain seq x y z
N MET A 1 -4.00 10.70 35.17
CA MET A 1 -4.25 10.97 33.72
C MET A 1 -5.26 12.10 33.57
N ASN A 2 -5.32 12.78 32.42
CA ASN A 2 -6.20 13.94 32.21
C ASN A 2 -7.55 13.51 31.61
N ARG A 3 -8.67 14.16 32.00
CA ARG A 3 -10.05 13.75 31.62
C ARG A 3 -10.27 13.64 30.09
N LYS A 4 -9.57 14.46 29.29
CA LYS A 4 -9.63 14.37 27.81
C LYS A 4 -9.16 13.00 27.30
N GLY A 5 -8.03 12.50 27.79
CA GLY A 5 -7.40 11.24 27.33
C GLY A 5 -8.28 9.99 27.46
N VAL A 6 -9.15 9.95 28.46
CA VAL A 6 -10.06 8.81 28.68
C VAL A 6 -11.18 8.78 27.64
N LYS A 7 -11.69 9.93 27.17
CA LYS A 7 -12.73 9.99 26.12
C LYS A 7 -12.22 9.47 24.77
N TYR A 8 -10.96 9.76 24.43
CA TYR A 8 -10.32 9.27 23.21
C TYR A 8 -10.09 7.75 23.20
N LEU A 9 -9.76 7.19 24.37
CA LEU A 9 -9.67 5.73 24.53
C LEU A 9 -11.04 5.05 24.31
N ILE A 10 -12.14 5.74 24.60
CA ILE A 10 -13.52 5.25 24.40
C ILE A 10 -13.93 5.25 22.91
N SER A 11 -13.55 6.25 22.11
CA SER A 11 -13.77 6.17 20.65
C SER A 11 -12.96 5.04 20.01
N ALA A 12 -11.69 4.90 20.40
CA ALA A 12 -10.86 3.78 19.93
C ALA A 12 -11.42 2.41 20.35
N THR A 13 -11.92 2.26 21.59
CA THR A 13 -12.55 1.00 22.01
C THR A 13 -13.92 0.76 21.38
N ALA A 14 -14.72 1.77 21.06
CA ALA A 14 -15.96 1.58 20.31
C ALA A 14 -15.70 0.97 18.92
N VAL A 15 -14.66 1.45 18.22
CA VAL A 15 -14.21 0.90 16.93
C VAL A 15 -13.69 -0.53 17.08
N LEU A 16 -12.88 -0.81 18.12
CA LEU A 16 -12.34 -2.16 18.39
C LEU A 16 -13.41 -3.16 18.85
N LEU A 17 -14.41 -2.73 19.63
CA LEU A 17 -15.53 -3.57 20.06
C LEU A 17 -16.45 -3.92 18.88
N PHE A 18 -16.66 -3.00 17.93
CA PHE A 18 -17.35 -3.35 16.69
C PHE A 18 -16.53 -4.34 15.84
N ALA A 19 -15.21 -4.19 15.77
CA ALA A 19 -14.35 -5.19 15.13
C ALA A 19 -14.47 -6.57 15.79
N GLN A 20 -14.47 -6.66 17.13
CA GLN A 20 -14.71 -7.91 17.86
C GLN A 20 -16.12 -8.50 17.59
N GLY A 21 -17.14 -7.65 17.44
CA GLY A 21 -18.50 -8.06 17.07
C GLY A 21 -18.60 -8.64 15.65
N VAL A 22 -17.76 -8.18 14.71
CA VAL A 22 -17.70 -8.70 13.34
C VAL A 22 -16.79 -9.93 13.23
N PHE A 23 -15.67 -9.97 13.95
CA PHE A 23 -14.76 -11.14 14.04
C PHE A 23 -15.23 -12.17 15.08
N GLY A 24 -16.52 -12.53 15.04
CA GLY A 24 -17.20 -13.32 16.07
C GLY A 24 -16.47 -14.62 16.45
N TYR A 25 -16.52 -14.94 17.76
CA TYR A 25 -15.85 -16.06 18.44
C TYR A 25 -15.56 -17.29 17.56
N SER A 26 -14.31 -17.40 17.09
CA SER A 26 -13.78 -18.67 16.58
C SER A 26 -13.36 -19.53 17.77
N GLY A 27 -14.17 -20.55 18.08
CA GLY A 27 -14.07 -21.30 19.33
C GLY A 27 -12.77 -22.07 19.51
N LEU A 28 -11.95 -21.64 20.48
CA LEU A 28 -10.89 -22.47 21.06
C LEU A 28 -11.52 -23.61 21.86
N ARG A 29 -11.60 -24.81 21.25
CA ARG A 29 -11.86 -26.05 21.99
C ARG A 29 -10.63 -26.40 22.84
N THR A 30 -10.70 -26.16 24.14
CA THR A 30 -9.80 -26.78 25.12
C THR A 30 -10.19 -28.25 25.32
N PRO A 31 -9.23 -29.17 25.53
CA PRO A 31 -9.52 -30.53 25.99
C PRO A 31 -9.91 -30.51 27.49
N PRO A 32 -10.72 -31.47 27.96
CA PRO A 32 -11.14 -31.52 29.36
C PRO A 32 -10.01 -32.05 30.26
N PHE A 33 -9.78 -31.38 31.40
CA PHE A 33 -9.12 -31.99 32.55
C PHE A 33 -10.17 -32.53 33.52
N ALA A 34 -9.88 -33.68 34.15
CA ALA A 34 -10.78 -34.34 35.08
C ALA A 34 -10.82 -33.64 36.45
N ALA A 35 -11.96 -33.76 37.14
CA ALA A 35 -12.14 -33.20 38.48
C ALA A 35 -11.84 -34.23 39.58
N ALA A 36 -11.26 -33.74 40.68
CA ALA A 36 -11.15 -34.41 41.99
C ALA A 36 -11.34 -33.34 43.10
N PRO A 37 -11.82 -33.69 44.30
CA PRO A 37 -12.84 -32.86 44.95
C PRO A 37 -12.39 -32.01 46.16
N ASP A 38 -13.30 -31.14 46.61
CA ASP A 38 -13.21 -30.33 47.84
C ASP A 38 -12.95 -31.13 49.12
N THR A 39 -12.24 -30.51 50.06
CA THR A 39 -12.33 -30.83 51.49
C THR A 39 -12.29 -29.58 52.39
N LEU A 40 -13.34 -29.42 53.19
CA LEU A 40 -13.39 -28.81 54.54
C LEU A 40 -12.89 -27.35 54.68
N ALA A 41 -13.77 -26.36 54.80
CA ALA A 41 -14.67 -26.05 55.94
C ALA A 41 -13.97 -25.46 57.17
N ALA A 42 -14.49 -24.32 57.66
CA ALA A 42 -13.99 -23.58 58.82
C ALA A 42 -14.90 -23.77 60.05
N PRO A 43 -14.39 -23.50 61.27
CA PRO A 43 -15.17 -23.00 62.39
C PRO A 43 -14.78 -21.55 62.77
N ALA A 44 -15.54 -20.93 63.67
CA ALA A 44 -15.42 -19.50 64.00
C ALA A 44 -15.60 -19.22 65.52
N VAL A 45 -15.66 -17.92 65.87
CA VAL A 45 -16.17 -17.33 67.14
C VAL A 45 -15.24 -17.34 68.36
N ARG A 46 -14.74 -16.16 68.75
CA ARG A 46 -15.08 -15.47 70.03
C ARG A 46 -14.53 -14.02 70.07
N ALA A 47 -14.86 -13.27 71.12
CA ALA A 47 -14.83 -11.78 71.14
C ALA A 47 -14.09 -11.16 72.34
N GLY A 48 -13.69 -9.89 72.17
CA GLY A 48 -13.15 -8.90 73.12
C GLY A 48 -13.00 -7.57 72.34
N VAL A 49 -13.49 -6.40 72.75
CA VAL A 49 -13.02 -5.56 73.89
C VAL A 49 -11.54 -5.20 73.66
N GLU A 50 -11.11 -3.94 73.44
CA GLU A 50 -11.55 -2.67 74.07
C GLU A 50 -11.30 -1.40 73.19
N ARG A 51 -11.55 -0.20 73.75
CA ARG A 51 -11.10 1.16 73.31
C ARG A 51 -10.43 1.83 74.54
N PRO A 52 -9.52 2.84 74.46
CA PRO A 52 -9.57 3.95 73.49
C PRO A 52 -8.23 4.65 73.08
N ASP A 53 -8.38 5.68 72.20
CA ASP A 53 -7.70 6.99 72.14
C ASP A 53 -6.17 7.26 71.98
N THR A 54 -5.93 8.46 71.43
CA THR A 54 -4.73 9.35 71.45
C THR A 54 -3.52 9.18 70.49
N ALA A 55 -3.34 10.24 69.69
CA ALA A 55 -2.09 10.99 69.46
C ALA A 55 -0.99 10.52 68.45
N ALA A 56 -1.18 10.93 67.19
CA ALA A 56 -0.19 11.68 66.39
C ALA A 56 1.08 10.89 65.87
N PRO A 57 2.07 11.51 65.17
CA PRO A 57 2.41 11.05 63.82
C PRO A 57 3.77 10.34 63.71
N SER A 58 3.81 9.22 62.96
CA SER A 58 5.04 8.51 62.64
C SER A 58 5.78 9.09 61.42
N LEU A 59 7.10 9.20 61.55
CA LEU A 59 8.00 9.83 60.57
C LEU A 59 8.22 8.99 59.31
N GLN A 60 8.43 9.66 58.17
CA GLN A 60 8.96 9.04 56.96
C GLN A 60 10.43 8.64 57.16
N PRO A 61 10.86 7.41 56.83
CA PRO A 61 12.27 7.08 56.70
C PRO A 61 12.91 7.83 55.51
N ALA A 62 14.10 8.38 55.70
CA ALA A 62 14.86 9.02 54.62
C ALA A 62 15.26 8.00 53.53
N ALA A 63 15.41 8.47 52.29
CA ALA A 63 15.71 7.60 51.15
C ALA A 63 17.16 7.07 51.17
N GLU A 64 17.33 5.74 51.12
CA GLU A 64 18.64 5.07 50.94
C GLU A 64 19.47 5.73 49.82
N SER A 65 20.76 5.98 50.05
CA SER A 65 21.62 6.50 48.98
C SER A 65 21.86 5.46 47.89
N ARG A 66 22.11 5.93 46.65
CA ARG A 66 22.50 5.06 45.53
C ARG A 66 23.80 4.25 45.79
N ARG A 67 24.60 4.62 46.80
CA ARG A 67 25.85 3.93 47.15
C ARG A 67 25.57 2.69 48.02
N GLU A 68 24.73 2.85 49.05
CA GLU A 68 24.33 1.75 49.95
C GLU A 68 23.52 0.68 49.21
N ARG A 69 22.56 1.07 48.38
CA ARG A 69 21.80 0.13 47.54
C ARG A 69 22.70 -0.70 46.62
N ARG A 70 23.81 -0.13 46.10
CA ARG A 70 24.81 -0.87 45.31
C ARG A 70 25.63 -1.85 46.16
N GLN A 71 25.99 -1.50 47.40
CA GLN A 71 26.67 -2.42 48.32
C GLN A 71 25.75 -3.59 48.72
N ARG A 72 24.48 -3.30 49.05
CA ARG A 72 23.44 -4.29 49.39
C ARG A 72 23.18 -5.28 48.24
N LEU A 73 23.17 -4.81 46.99
CA LEU A 73 23.08 -5.68 45.81
C LEU A 73 24.36 -6.50 45.54
N ARG A 74 25.55 -5.98 45.92
CA ARG A 74 26.81 -6.74 45.81
C ARG A 74 26.89 -7.88 46.83
N SER A 75 26.51 -7.65 48.09
CA SER A 75 26.53 -8.70 49.13
C SER A 75 25.47 -9.79 48.88
N LEU A 76 24.30 -9.42 48.35
CA LEU A 76 23.30 -10.41 47.90
C LEU A 76 23.82 -11.30 46.76
N ARG A 77 24.58 -10.74 45.80
CA ARG A 77 25.18 -11.54 44.71
C ARG A 77 26.27 -12.49 45.20
N LEU A 78 27.12 -12.03 46.13
CA LEU A 78 28.17 -12.87 46.74
C LEU A 78 27.60 -14.04 47.55
N ARG A 79 26.46 -13.85 48.23
CA ARG A 79 25.72 -14.94 48.91
C ARG A 79 25.06 -15.94 47.97
N GLN A 80 24.96 -15.67 46.67
CA GLN A 80 24.33 -16.56 45.69
C GLN A 80 25.36 -17.41 44.90
N SER A 81 26.66 -17.17 45.11
CA SER A 81 27.76 -17.97 44.53
C SER A 81 28.26 -19.11 45.42
N GLU A 82 27.72 -19.27 46.64
CA GLU A 82 28.13 -20.29 47.61
C GLU A 82 27.03 -21.34 47.84
N LEU A 83 26.83 -22.22 46.85
CA LEU A 83 26.07 -23.47 47.00
C LEU A 83 26.88 -24.62 46.35
N PRO A 84 27.13 -25.73 47.06
CA PRO A 84 27.99 -26.80 46.56
C PRO A 84 27.30 -27.65 45.49
N GLN A 85 28.06 -28.06 44.48
CA GLN A 85 27.61 -29.04 43.48
C GLN A 85 27.51 -30.44 44.11
N ARG A 86 26.53 -31.22 43.67
CA ARG A 86 26.46 -32.67 43.89
C ARG A 86 26.34 -33.36 42.52
N PRO A 87 27.09 -34.44 42.24
CA PRO A 87 27.01 -35.15 40.97
C PRO A 87 25.92 -36.23 41.00
N ASP A 88 25.27 -36.43 39.85
CA ASP A 88 24.51 -37.65 39.54
C ASP A 88 24.97 -38.19 38.19
N THR A 89 25.02 -39.52 38.05
CA THR A 89 25.56 -40.22 36.88
C THR A 89 24.80 -41.51 36.60
N LEU A 90 24.90 -41.99 35.34
CA LEU A 90 24.42 -43.29 34.84
C LEU A 90 22.87 -43.46 34.76
N PRO A 91 22.36 -44.47 34.01
CA PRO A 91 23.00 -45.33 33.00
C PRO A 91 22.33 -45.25 31.59
N ALA A 92 22.87 -45.99 30.62
CA ALA A 92 22.19 -46.33 29.36
C ALA A 92 22.27 -47.84 29.11
N ARG A 93 21.18 -48.49 28.66
CA ARG A 93 21.10 -49.90 28.16
C ARG A 93 19.74 -50.16 27.43
N PRO A 94 19.50 -51.30 26.73
CA PRO A 94 19.16 -51.19 25.30
C PRO A 94 18.02 -52.09 24.76
N ASP A 95 17.77 -51.95 23.45
CA ASP A 95 17.30 -52.92 22.43
C ASP A 95 15.95 -53.69 22.49
N SER A 96 15.35 -53.78 21.28
CA SER A 96 14.53 -54.88 20.70
C SER A 96 13.06 -55.11 21.15
N ALA A 97 12.18 -55.81 20.40
CA ALA A 97 11.94 -55.91 18.93
C ALA A 97 10.66 -56.74 18.59
N SER A 98 9.84 -56.32 17.61
CA SER A 98 8.84 -57.12 16.83
C SER A 98 8.11 -56.19 15.82
N GLY A 99 7.60 -56.58 14.64
CA GLY A 99 7.52 -57.87 13.90
C GLY A 99 6.06 -58.31 13.64
N ALA A 100 5.59 -58.68 12.43
CA ALA A 100 6.16 -58.65 11.07
C ALA A 100 5.08 -58.91 9.96
N MET A 101 5.38 -58.56 8.68
CA MET A 101 4.85 -59.14 7.41
C MET A 101 3.33 -59.06 7.07
N PRO A 102 2.88 -59.41 5.83
CA PRO A 102 3.59 -59.80 4.58
C PRO A 102 3.34 -58.82 3.39
N PRO A 103 3.83 -59.12 2.17
CA PRO A 103 2.93 -59.78 1.20
C PRO A 103 3.54 -61.02 0.49
N SER A 104 2.68 -61.78 -0.18
CA SER A 104 3.00 -63.02 -0.91
C SER A 104 3.61 -62.80 -2.29
N GLY A 105 4.40 -63.76 -2.78
CA GLY A 105 4.92 -63.79 -4.16
C GLY A 105 4.54 -65.06 -4.92
N THR A 106 4.73 -65.04 -6.25
CA THR A 106 4.58 -66.19 -7.16
C THR A 106 5.60 -66.09 -8.30
N GLY A 107 6.39 -67.14 -8.53
CA GLY A 107 6.94 -67.45 -9.86
C GLY A 107 5.94 -68.28 -10.68
N PRO A 108 6.34 -69.06 -11.69
CA PRO A 108 7.72 -69.43 -12.05
C PRO A 108 7.98 -69.44 -13.60
N LEU A 109 9.01 -70.20 -14.02
CA LEU A 109 9.26 -70.79 -15.35
C LEU A 109 10.14 -70.03 -16.36
N ALA A 110 11.09 -70.79 -16.92
CA ALA A 110 11.84 -70.55 -18.16
C ALA A 110 12.08 -71.90 -18.87
N PRO A 111 12.13 -71.92 -20.21
CA PRO A 111 13.12 -72.70 -20.99
C PRO A 111 14.01 -71.72 -21.80
N ALA A 112 15.27 -72.01 -22.17
CA ALA A 112 15.78 -73.02 -23.12
C ALA A 112 15.19 -72.83 -24.55
N ASP A 113 15.93 -72.74 -25.66
CA ASP A 113 17.39 -72.86 -25.93
C ASP A 113 17.72 -71.95 -27.19
N SER A 114 18.81 -71.96 -27.98
CA SER A 114 19.92 -72.91 -28.21
C SER A 114 21.21 -72.32 -28.86
N LEU A 115 22.13 -73.24 -29.17
CA LEU A 115 23.46 -73.16 -29.83
C LEU A 115 23.45 -72.69 -31.31
N GLY A 116 24.55 -72.21 -31.91
CA GLY A 116 25.90 -71.93 -31.41
C GLY A 116 27.02 -72.00 -32.48
N SER A 117 28.30 -71.95 -32.03
CA SER A 117 29.56 -72.16 -32.81
C SER A 117 30.02 -70.99 -33.74
N ARG A 118 31.32 -70.72 -34.02
CA ARG A 118 32.62 -71.37 -33.68
C ARG A 118 33.71 -70.35 -33.26
N ALA A 119 34.76 -70.92 -32.65
CA ALA A 119 36.17 -70.47 -32.54
C ALA A 119 36.74 -69.76 -33.81
N ASP A 120 37.86 -69.02 -33.76
CA ASP A 120 39.16 -69.28 -33.09
C ASP A 120 39.96 -67.93 -32.94
N SER A 121 41.08 -67.73 -32.21
CA SER A 121 42.03 -68.61 -31.49
C SER A 121 42.70 -67.88 -30.30
N THR A 122 43.10 -68.62 -29.24
CA THR A 122 44.24 -68.40 -28.30
C THR A 122 44.46 -67.04 -27.58
N ALA A 123 45.04 -66.94 -26.37
CA ALA A 123 45.34 -67.82 -25.21
C ALA A 123 46.04 -66.92 -24.14
N MET A 124 46.09 -67.16 -22.83
CA MET A 124 45.37 -68.04 -21.89
C MET A 124 45.42 -67.36 -20.49
N PRO A 125 44.53 -67.66 -19.53
CA PRO A 125 44.44 -66.92 -18.26
C PRO A 125 45.49 -67.36 -17.23
N ALA A 126 45.91 -66.43 -16.35
CA ALA A 126 46.80 -66.68 -15.21
C ALA A 126 46.08 -66.42 -13.87
N ASP A 127 45.95 -67.50 -13.10
CA ASP A 127 45.63 -67.73 -11.68
C ASP A 127 45.20 -66.58 -10.73
N THR A 128 44.33 -66.91 -9.76
CA THR A 128 43.69 -66.00 -8.80
C THR A 128 44.20 -66.14 -7.36
N ALA A 129 45.41 -65.65 -7.10
CA ALA A 129 45.91 -65.49 -5.73
C ALA A 129 45.41 -64.17 -5.10
N ARG A 130 44.38 -64.24 -4.24
CA ARG A 130 43.79 -63.04 -3.58
C ARG A 130 44.80 -62.29 -2.70
N ARG A 131 45.14 -61.05 -3.08
CA ARG A 131 45.57 -60.01 -2.13
C ARG A 131 44.40 -59.07 -1.84
N GLY A 132 44.08 -58.90 -0.56
CA GLY A 132 43.10 -57.92 -0.10
C GLY A 132 43.67 -56.50 -0.12
N GLY A 133 43.75 -55.90 -1.30
CA GLY A 133 43.95 -54.46 -1.45
C GLY A 133 42.60 -53.79 -1.68
N GLY A 134 42.15 -52.95 -0.73
CA GLY A 134 41.13 -51.96 -1.04
C GLY A 134 41.65 -50.99 -2.10
N GLY A 135 40.75 -50.44 -2.93
CA GLY A 135 41.13 -49.38 -3.86
C GLY A 135 41.82 -48.23 -3.12
N PHE A 136 42.90 -47.68 -3.70
CA PHE A 136 43.61 -46.57 -3.08
C PHE A 136 42.72 -45.31 -2.94
N LEU A 137 41.69 -45.22 -3.78
CA LEU A 137 40.60 -44.24 -3.76
C LEU A 137 39.27 -45.02 -3.74
N ASP A 138 38.22 -44.43 -3.16
CA ASP A 138 36.89 -45.06 -3.06
C ASP A 138 36.14 -45.07 -4.41
N ASP A 139 36.55 -44.22 -5.35
CA ASP A 139 35.95 -44.02 -6.66
C ASP A 139 37.03 -43.64 -7.70
N ILE A 140 36.69 -43.66 -8.99
CA ILE A 140 37.62 -43.30 -10.07
C ILE A 140 37.75 -41.78 -10.16
N ILE A 141 38.96 -41.25 -9.94
CA ILE A 141 39.29 -39.89 -10.38
C ILE A 141 39.27 -39.88 -11.92
N SER A 142 38.30 -39.20 -12.49
CA SER A 142 38.18 -38.97 -13.93
C SER A 142 38.66 -37.57 -14.28
N GLY A 143 39.09 -37.34 -15.52
CA GLY A 143 39.51 -36.00 -15.92
C GLY A 143 39.80 -35.82 -17.39
N LYS A 144 40.06 -34.57 -17.76
CA LYS A 144 40.50 -34.10 -19.07
C LYS A 144 41.67 -33.14 -18.87
N ASN A 145 42.61 -33.14 -19.80
CA ASN A 145 43.72 -32.19 -19.87
C ASN A 145 43.98 -31.84 -21.33
N LYS A 146 44.48 -30.63 -21.60
CA LYS A 146 44.65 -30.13 -22.98
C LYS A 146 46.07 -30.27 -23.51
N ASP A 147 47.05 -30.16 -22.63
CA ASP A 147 48.48 -30.27 -22.94
C ASP A 147 49.04 -31.58 -22.35
N SER A 148 49.51 -31.55 -21.11
CA SER A 148 50.38 -32.61 -20.58
C SER A 148 49.90 -33.15 -19.24
N LEU A 149 50.03 -34.47 -19.07
CA LEU A 149 49.78 -35.19 -17.83
C LEU A 149 50.96 -36.12 -17.55
N VAL A 150 51.64 -35.91 -16.41
CA VAL A 150 52.91 -36.56 -16.06
C VAL A 150 52.75 -37.36 -14.78
N TYR A 151 53.05 -38.66 -14.86
CA TYR A 151 53.06 -39.58 -13.72
C TYR A 151 54.46 -39.69 -13.12
N ASP A 152 54.66 -39.13 -11.93
CA ASP A 152 55.84 -39.39 -11.10
C ASP A 152 55.57 -40.61 -10.22
N LEU A 153 56.00 -41.77 -10.72
CA LEU A 153 55.88 -43.07 -10.05
C LEU A 153 56.81 -43.22 -8.84
N ALA A 154 57.85 -42.39 -8.70
CA ALA A 154 58.77 -42.43 -7.57
C ALA A 154 58.21 -41.68 -6.36
N ASN A 155 57.50 -40.57 -6.60
CA ASN A 155 56.88 -39.73 -5.57
C ASN A 155 55.34 -39.90 -5.49
N ASN A 156 54.77 -40.97 -6.06
CA ASN A 156 53.33 -41.25 -6.11
C ASN A 156 52.46 -40.04 -6.51
N THR A 157 52.93 -39.22 -7.46
CA THR A 157 52.34 -37.90 -7.75
C THR A 157 52.01 -37.73 -9.23
N VAL A 158 50.81 -37.24 -9.51
CA VAL A 158 50.33 -36.93 -10.87
C VAL A 158 50.30 -35.42 -11.06
N TYR A 159 50.93 -34.94 -12.13
CA TYR A 159 50.94 -33.53 -12.53
C TYR A 159 50.09 -33.34 -13.79
N ILE A 160 49.29 -32.29 -13.83
CA ILE A 160 48.42 -31.91 -14.96
C ILE A 160 48.72 -30.46 -15.31
N TYR A 161 48.99 -30.19 -16.58
CA TYR A 161 49.40 -28.88 -17.10
C TYR A 161 48.45 -28.39 -18.19
N ASN A 162 48.16 -27.08 -18.15
CA ASN A 162 47.30 -26.27 -19.03
C ASN A 162 45.87 -26.84 -19.24
N GLU A 163 44.86 -26.14 -18.73
CA GLU A 163 43.43 -26.51 -18.82
C GLU A 163 43.15 -27.97 -18.37
N GLY A 164 43.50 -28.28 -17.12
CA GLY A 164 43.08 -29.52 -16.46
C GLY A 164 41.67 -29.40 -15.87
N ASP A 165 40.87 -30.45 -16.01
CA ASP A 165 39.49 -30.58 -15.52
C ASP A 165 39.32 -31.96 -14.86
N VAL A 166 39.32 -32.02 -13.53
CA VAL A 166 39.35 -33.26 -12.73
C VAL A 166 38.05 -33.42 -11.94
N THR A 167 37.45 -34.60 -11.98
CA THR A 167 36.18 -34.92 -11.31
C THR A 167 36.31 -36.18 -10.45
N TYR A 168 35.88 -36.07 -9.19
CA TYR A 168 35.81 -37.15 -8.21
C TYR A 168 34.48 -37.09 -7.46
N GLN A 169 33.66 -38.15 -7.57
CA GLN A 169 32.31 -38.19 -7.01
C GLN A 169 31.49 -36.94 -7.44
N THR A 170 31.01 -36.13 -6.48
CA THR A 170 30.24 -34.90 -6.72
C THR A 170 31.09 -33.63 -6.77
N SER A 171 32.42 -33.76 -6.87
CA SER A 171 33.38 -32.64 -6.84
C SER A 171 34.11 -32.53 -8.18
N ASN A 172 34.19 -31.32 -8.72
CA ASN A 172 34.89 -30.99 -9.95
C ASN A 172 35.90 -29.85 -9.68
N LEU A 173 37.11 -29.95 -10.24
CA LEU A 173 38.17 -28.95 -10.09
C LEU A 173 38.81 -28.66 -11.45
N LYS A 174 38.80 -27.38 -11.84
CA LYS A 174 39.41 -26.91 -13.09
C LYS A 174 40.55 -25.94 -12.76
N ALA A 175 41.72 -26.13 -13.35
CA ALA A 175 42.90 -25.29 -13.14
C ALA A 175 43.96 -25.48 -14.23
N ASP A 176 44.84 -24.48 -14.40
CA ASP A 176 45.96 -24.54 -15.36
C ASP A 176 47.14 -25.38 -14.86
N TYR A 177 47.24 -25.60 -13.56
CA TYR A 177 48.12 -26.58 -12.97
C TYR A 177 47.41 -27.33 -11.86
N MET A 178 47.53 -28.66 -11.86
CA MET A 178 47.19 -29.51 -10.73
C MET A 178 48.31 -30.50 -10.42
N ARG A 179 48.52 -30.74 -9.13
CA ARG A 179 49.38 -31.79 -8.58
C ARG A 179 48.55 -32.61 -7.61
N ILE A 180 48.27 -33.85 -7.98
CA ILE A 180 47.59 -34.85 -7.14
C ILE A 180 48.69 -35.73 -6.53
N ASN A 181 49.05 -35.52 -5.27
CA ASN A 181 49.82 -36.53 -4.56
C ASN A 181 48.84 -37.63 -4.13
N MET A 182 49.07 -38.85 -4.61
CA MET A 182 48.20 -39.98 -4.28
C MET A 182 48.39 -40.34 -2.81
N GLU A 183 49.62 -40.60 -2.35
CA GLU A 183 49.92 -41.09 -0.99
C GLU A 183 49.30 -40.25 0.15
N THR A 184 49.39 -38.92 0.10
CA THR A 184 48.74 -38.00 1.06
C THR A 184 47.28 -37.67 0.70
N LYS A 185 46.83 -38.07 -0.48
CA LYS A 185 45.53 -37.76 -1.10
C LYS A 185 45.24 -36.26 -1.14
N GLU A 186 46.27 -35.47 -1.46
CA GLU A 186 46.19 -34.02 -1.57
C GLU A 186 46.23 -33.57 -3.03
N ILE A 187 45.17 -32.88 -3.45
CA ILE A 187 45.07 -32.17 -4.72
C ILE A 187 45.50 -30.72 -4.46
N TYR A 188 46.62 -30.30 -5.02
CA TYR A 188 47.06 -28.90 -5.06
C TYR A 188 46.86 -28.32 -6.46
N ALA A 189 46.21 -27.16 -6.56
CA ALA A 189 45.95 -26.50 -7.84
C ALA A 189 46.19 -24.99 -7.75
N TYR A 190 46.63 -24.40 -8.86
CA TYR A 190 46.82 -22.95 -9.00
C TYR A 190 46.56 -22.44 -10.42
N GLY A 191 46.31 -21.14 -10.53
CA GLY A 191 46.08 -20.42 -11.78
C GLY A 191 47.33 -19.75 -12.36
N LYS A 192 47.36 -19.60 -13.68
CA LYS A 192 48.48 -19.02 -14.43
C LYS A 192 48.24 -17.52 -14.65
N ALA A 193 49.27 -16.71 -14.46
CA ALA A 193 49.26 -15.33 -14.93
C ALA A 193 49.62 -15.32 -16.43
N ASP A 194 48.66 -15.00 -17.29
CA ASP A 194 48.90 -14.72 -18.70
C ASP A 194 49.24 -13.24 -18.91
N THR A 195 50.22 -12.98 -19.77
CA THR A 195 50.77 -11.66 -20.09
C THR A 195 50.75 -11.34 -21.59
N VAL A 196 50.19 -12.23 -22.44
CA VAL A 196 50.31 -12.12 -23.91
C VAL A 196 49.49 -10.97 -24.51
N GLU A 197 48.35 -10.58 -23.92
CA GLU A 197 47.48 -9.50 -24.45
C GLU A 197 47.73 -8.10 -23.83
N GLY A 198 48.82 -7.89 -23.09
CA GLY A 198 49.10 -6.58 -22.47
C GLY A 198 48.14 -6.17 -21.33
N LYS A 199 47.25 -7.08 -20.92
CA LYS A 199 46.52 -7.05 -19.65
C LYS A 199 46.91 -8.31 -18.86
N PRO A 200 47.30 -8.20 -17.58
CA PRO A 200 47.60 -9.38 -16.77
C PRO A 200 46.30 -10.15 -16.50
N SER A 201 46.11 -11.26 -17.20
CA SER A 201 44.96 -12.15 -17.06
C SER A 201 45.36 -13.34 -16.21
N VAL A 202 45.09 -13.26 -14.91
CA VAL A 202 45.25 -14.41 -14.00
C VAL A 202 44.06 -15.34 -14.21
N THR A 203 44.29 -16.55 -14.69
CA THR A 203 43.27 -17.61 -14.63
C THR A 203 43.08 -18.01 -13.16
N HIS A 204 41.85 -18.33 -12.76
CA HIS A 204 41.56 -18.71 -11.38
C HIS A 204 40.98 -20.12 -11.36
N PRO A 205 41.58 -21.09 -10.63
CA PRO A 205 40.96 -22.36 -10.34
C PRO A 205 39.48 -22.25 -9.95
N VAL A 206 38.68 -23.16 -10.49
CA VAL A 206 37.24 -23.29 -10.21
C VAL A 206 36.99 -24.64 -9.56
N PHE A 207 36.52 -24.64 -8.32
CA PHE A 207 36.11 -25.85 -7.60
C PHE A 207 34.60 -25.84 -7.45
N GLN A 208 33.93 -26.88 -7.93
CA GLN A 208 32.49 -27.07 -7.81
C GLN A 208 32.19 -28.31 -7.00
N GLU A 209 31.35 -28.18 -5.96
CA GLU A 209 30.96 -29.27 -5.07
C GLU A 209 29.43 -29.28 -4.96
N GLY A 210 28.79 -30.19 -5.71
CA GLY A 210 27.34 -30.18 -5.89
C GLY A 210 26.83 -28.88 -6.54
N ALA A 211 26.05 -28.11 -5.79
CA ALA A 211 25.45 -26.85 -6.23
C ALA A 211 26.31 -25.60 -5.95
N SER A 212 27.39 -25.72 -5.17
CA SER A 212 28.26 -24.59 -4.81
C SER A 212 29.49 -24.54 -5.72
N SER A 213 29.83 -23.35 -6.20
CA SER A 213 31.04 -23.09 -6.98
C SER A 213 31.92 -22.06 -6.29
N TYR A 214 33.23 -22.26 -6.35
CA TYR A 214 34.26 -21.48 -5.67
C TYR A 214 35.33 -21.11 -6.71
N THR A 215 35.63 -19.82 -6.85
CA THR A 215 36.77 -19.32 -7.65
C THR A 215 37.90 -18.90 -6.72
N MET A 216 39.14 -19.28 -7.02
CA MET A 216 40.28 -18.93 -6.17
C MET A 216 41.66 -18.93 -6.85
N ASP A 217 42.64 -18.27 -6.26
CA ASP A 217 44.04 -18.26 -6.75
C ASP A 217 44.69 -19.65 -6.65
N THR A 218 44.56 -20.28 -5.48
CA THR A 218 45.19 -21.56 -5.14
C THR A 218 44.33 -22.36 -4.17
N ILE A 219 44.28 -23.68 -4.35
CA ILE A 219 43.59 -24.62 -3.47
C ILE A 219 44.48 -25.83 -3.14
N THR A 220 44.48 -26.24 -1.88
CA THR A 220 44.94 -27.55 -1.42
C THR A 220 43.73 -28.27 -0.82
N TYR A 221 43.26 -29.34 -1.46
CA TYR A 221 42.14 -30.15 -1.01
C TYR A 221 42.62 -31.57 -0.65
N ASN A 222 42.29 -32.04 0.55
CA ASN A 222 42.59 -33.39 0.99
C ASN A 222 41.33 -34.27 0.94
N ILE A 223 41.36 -35.34 0.14
CA ILE A 223 40.17 -36.13 -0.22
C ILE A 223 39.57 -36.83 1.00
N ASP A 224 40.38 -37.56 1.77
CA ASP A 224 39.91 -38.34 2.94
C ASP A 224 39.29 -37.46 4.02
N SER A 225 39.98 -36.36 4.38
CA SER A 225 39.51 -35.50 5.48
C SER A 225 38.54 -34.41 5.06
N LYS A 226 38.28 -34.25 3.75
CA LYS A 226 37.39 -33.24 3.14
C LYS A 226 37.70 -31.79 3.57
N LYS A 227 38.96 -31.52 3.91
CA LYS A 227 39.48 -30.20 4.30
C LYS A 227 40.07 -29.51 3.08
N ALA A 228 39.71 -28.25 2.87
CA ALA A 228 40.34 -27.40 1.88
C ALA A 228 41.10 -26.26 2.57
N LYS A 229 42.31 -25.96 2.11
CA LYS A 229 43.02 -24.71 2.37
C LYS A 229 43.09 -23.94 1.06
N ILE A 230 42.50 -22.75 1.04
CA ILE A 230 42.36 -21.91 -0.15
C ILE A 230 43.04 -20.57 0.13
N LYS A 231 43.67 -19.96 -0.89
CA LYS A 231 44.06 -18.54 -0.88
C LYS A 231 43.27 -17.78 -1.93
N GLY A 232 42.90 -16.54 -1.60
CA GLY A 232 42.19 -15.63 -2.49
C GLY A 232 40.93 -16.26 -3.07
N VAL A 233 39.92 -16.55 -2.25
CA VAL A 233 38.62 -17.05 -2.73
C VAL A 233 37.62 -15.91 -2.87
N ALA A 234 36.75 -15.98 -3.87
CA ALA A 234 35.52 -15.19 -3.93
C ALA A 234 34.30 -16.12 -3.86
N THR A 235 33.35 -15.82 -2.97
CA THR A 235 32.13 -16.62 -2.74
C THR A 235 30.92 -15.72 -2.62
N GLN A 236 29.81 -16.06 -3.27
CA GLN A 236 28.54 -15.36 -3.11
C GLN A 236 27.70 -16.09 -2.05
N GLU A 237 27.26 -15.38 -1.02
CA GLU A 237 26.49 -15.90 0.12
C GLU A 237 25.35 -14.91 0.42
N GLY A 238 24.14 -15.25 -0.05
CA GLY A 238 23.00 -14.32 -0.07
C GLY A 238 23.23 -13.14 -1.03
N ASP A 239 22.79 -11.95 -0.63
CA ASP A 239 22.90 -10.71 -1.41
C ASP A 239 24.33 -10.12 -1.45
N GLY A 240 25.36 -10.88 -1.05
CA GLY A 240 26.72 -10.36 -0.86
C GLY A 240 27.83 -11.34 -1.20
N TRP A 241 28.99 -10.75 -1.51
CA TRP A 241 30.24 -11.43 -1.80
C TRP A 241 31.13 -11.43 -0.57
N LEU A 242 31.56 -12.63 -0.17
CA LEU A 242 32.59 -12.84 0.82
C LEU A 242 33.88 -13.26 0.11
N ILE A 243 34.89 -12.41 0.23
CA ILE A 243 36.22 -12.55 -0.39
C ILE A 243 37.21 -12.87 0.73
N GLY A 244 38.01 -13.94 0.60
CA GLY A 244 38.87 -14.43 1.68
C GLY A 244 40.33 -14.58 1.29
N GLY A 245 41.22 -13.81 1.92
CA GLY A 245 42.67 -13.86 1.64
C GLY A 245 43.30 -15.22 1.95
N SER A 246 42.98 -15.82 3.10
CA SER A 246 43.21 -17.26 3.34
C SER A 246 41.99 -17.90 3.98
N VAL A 247 41.56 -19.03 3.45
CA VAL A 247 40.33 -19.71 3.82
C VAL A 247 40.60 -21.19 4.14
N LYS A 248 39.89 -21.71 5.14
CA LYS A 248 39.95 -23.10 5.58
C LYS A 248 38.54 -23.69 5.70
N LYS A 249 38.18 -24.55 4.75
CA LYS A 249 36.97 -25.41 4.82
C LYS A 249 37.24 -26.57 5.77
N MET A 250 36.26 -26.84 6.62
CA MET A 250 36.24 -27.94 7.59
C MET A 250 35.30 -29.07 7.12
N PRO A 251 35.39 -30.28 7.70
CA PRO A 251 34.58 -31.44 7.26
C PRO A 251 33.07 -31.26 7.51
N ASP A 252 32.69 -30.37 8.42
CA ASP A 252 31.31 -29.95 8.71
C ASP A 252 30.79 -28.85 7.76
N ASN A 253 31.50 -28.62 6.65
CA ASN A 253 31.33 -27.52 5.70
C ASN A 253 31.43 -26.11 6.33
N THR A 254 31.96 -25.95 7.56
CA THR A 254 32.22 -24.60 8.11
C THR A 254 33.46 -23.99 7.48
N ILE A 255 33.36 -22.71 7.16
CA ILE A 255 34.40 -21.98 6.42
C ILE A 255 35.00 -20.94 7.35
N ASN A 256 36.31 -21.02 7.58
CA ASN A 256 37.05 -20.10 8.45
C ASN A 256 37.94 -19.23 7.56
N ILE A 257 37.79 -17.91 7.65
CA ILE A 257 38.49 -16.93 6.82
C ILE A 257 39.41 -16.09 7.69
N GLN A 258 40.63 -15.83 7.22
CA GLN A 258 41.55 -14.85 7.76
C GLN A 258 41.78 -13.76 6.71
N HIS A 259 41.72 -12.50 7.14
CA HIS A 259 41.71 -11.31 6.28
C HIS A 259 40.63 -11.44 5.18
N GLY A 260 39.37 -11.43 5.63
CA GLY A 260 38.21 -11.41 4.75
C GLY A 260 37.79 -9.98 4.39
N LYS A 261 37.12 -9.83 3.25
CA LYS A 261 36.30 -8.67 2.89
C LYS A 261 34.86 -9.17 2.69
N TYR A 262 33.86 -8.53 3.28
CA TYR A 262 32.45 -8.74 2.93
C TYR A 262 31.89 -7.49 2.25
N THR A 263 31.22 -7.66 1.11
CA THR A 263 30.67 -6.55 0.31
C THR A 263 29.38 -6.98 -0.38
N THR A 264 28.55 -6.03 -0.78
CA THR A 264 27.43 -6.26 -1.72
C THR A 264 27.67 -5.49 -3.02
N CYS A 265 28.95 -5.40 -3.42
CA CYS A 265 29.42 -4.90 -4.70
C CYS A 265 29.76 -6.10 -5.60
N ASP A 266 29.25 -6.10 -6.83
CA ASP A 266 29.49 -7.18 -7.80
C ASP A 266 30.91 -7.12 -8.38
N GLU A 267 31.57 -5.97 -8.30
CA GLU A 267 32.99 -5.80 -8.63
C GLU A 267 33.86 -6.36 -7.48
N THR A 268 34.04 -7.68 -7.45
CA THR A 268 34.75 -8.40 -6.38
C THR A 268 36.26 -8.11 -6.29
N GLY A 269 36.89 -7.67 -7.38
CA GLY A 269 38.32 -7.30 -7.41
C GLY A 269 38.62 -5.99 -6.67
N HIS A 270 37.84 -4.93 -6.98
CA HIS A 270 37.94 -3.61 -6.36
C HIS A 270 36.57 -3.12 -5.89
N PRO A 271 36.01 -3.71 -4.81
CA PRO A 271 34.68 -3.35 -4.35
C PRO A 271 34.68 -1.96 -3.71
N HIS A 272 33.87 -1.04 -4.25
CA HIS A 272 33.65 0.35 -3.81
C HIS A 272 33.51 0.52 -2.28
N PHE A 273 32.99 -0.49 -1.59
CA PHE A 273 33.01 -0.58 -0.13
C PHE A 273 33.11 -2.04 0.32
N TYR A 274 33.71 -2.29 1.48
CA TYR A 274 33.73 -3.60 2.11
C TYR A 274 33.94 -3.53 3.62
N LEU A 275 33.35 -4.47 4.35
CA LEU A 275 33.70 -4.73 5.74
C LEU A 275 34.98 -5.58 5.76
N ALA A 276 36.10 -5.00 6.16
CA ALA A 276 37.37 -5.69 6.35
C ALA A 276 37.34 -6.45 7.67
N MET A 277 37.46 -7.79 7.61
CA MET A 277 37.24 -8.72 8.72
C MET A 277 38.54 -9.46 9.04
N THR A 278 39.12 -9.22 10.22
CA THR A 278 40.42 -9.81 10.61
C THR A 278 40.38 -11.34 10.60
N LYS A 279 39.31 -11.92 11.19
CA LYS A 279 39.00 -13.36 11.19
C LYS A 279 37.48 -13.54 11.15
N ALA A 280 37.00 -14.52 10.40
CA ALA A 280 35.58 -14.88 10.36
C ALA A 280 35.36 -16.39 10.34
N LYS A 281 34.20 -16.82 10.83
CA LYS A 281 33.68 -18.18 10.69
C LYS A 281 32.27 -18.13 10.12
N VAL A 282 32.11 -18.63 8.91
CA VAL A 282 30.83 -18.84 8.23
C VAL A 282 30.33 -20.25 8.56
N ILE A 283 29.07 -20.34 8.97
CA ILE A 283 28.33 -21.58 9.13
C ILE A 283 27.18 -21.50 8.11
N PRO A 284 27.29 -22.19 6.95
CA PRO A 284 26.32 -22.08 5.85
C PRO A 284 24.87 -22.29 6.30
N GLY A 285 23.97 -21.47 5.75
CA GLY A 285 22.55 -21.47 6.11
C GLY A 285 22.20 -21.09 7.56
N LYS A 286 23.17 -20.63 8.37
CA LYS A 286 22.96 -20.28 9.78
C LYS A 286 23.47 -18.87 10.13
N LYS A 287 24.79 -18.65 10.15
CA LYS A 287 25.40 -17.40 10.64
C LYS A 287 26.84 -17.21 10.18
N VAL A 288 27.24 -15.95 10.01
CA VAL A 288 28.64 -15.50 10.05
C VAL A 288 28.95 -14.95 11.44
N ILE A 289 30.09 -15.34 12.00
CA ILE A 289 30.70 -14.70 13.17
C ILE A 289 32.01 -14.07 12.69
N THR A 290 32.22 -12.78 12.93
CA THR A 290 33.51 -12.11 12.70
C THR A 290 34.10 -11.66 14.02
N GLY A 291 35.44 -11.76 14.15
CA GLY A 291 36.19 -10.96 15.10
C GLY A 291 36.26 -9.49 14.65
N PRO A 292 37.25 -8.71 15.15
CA PRO A 292 37.37 -7.30 14.84
C PRO A 292 37.28 -7.01 13.34
N ALA A 293 36.34 -6.15 12.98
CA ALA A 293 36.01 -5.80 11.61
C ALA A 293 35.73 -4.29 11.49
N TYR A 294 36.12 -3.67 10.37
CA TYR A 294 35.95 -2.23 10.15
C TYR A 294 35.51 -1.96 8.71
N LEU A 295 34.73 -0.90 8.51
CA LEU A 295 34.31 -0.48 7.18
C LEU A 295 35.48 0.13 6.41
N VAL A 296 35.59 -0.22 5.14
CA VAL A 296 36.46 0.41 4.14
C VAL A 296 35.56 0.91 2.99
N MET A 297 35.82 2.12 2.50
CA MET A 297 35.07 2.75 1.41
C MET A 297 36.05 3.47 0.49
N GLU A 298 36.02 3.16 -0.81
CA GLU A 298 37.03 3.62 -1.80
C GLU A 298 38.47 3.40 -1.31
N ASP A 299 38.73 2.20 -0.77
CA ASP A 299 39.95 1.77 -0.06
C ASP A 299 40.40 2.64 1.15
N VAL A 300 39.61 3.63 1.58
CA VAL A 300 39.83 4.39 2.83
C VAL A 300 39.26 3.63 4.04
N PRO A 301 40.08 3.25 5.04
CA PRO A 301 39.63 2.50 6.20
C PRO A 301 39.04 3.40 7.30
N ILE A 302 37.78 3.14 7.68
CA ILE A 302 37.00 3.95 8.61
C ILE A 302 37.01 3.30 10.00
N TYR A 303 38.17 3.32 10.66
CA TYR A 303 38.41 2.59 11.92
C TYR A 303 37.48 2.96 13.08
N PHE A 304 36.88 4.15 13.10
CA PHE A 304 35.94 4.54 14.17
C PHE A 304 34.58 3.80 14.08
N LEU A 305 34.26 3.20 12.94
CA LEU A 305 33.12 2.29 12.74
C LEU A 305 33.53 0.81 12.93
N GLY A 306 34.55 0.56 13.75
CA GLY A 306 35.05 -0.78 14.08
C GLY A 306 34.08 -1.58 14.96
N ILE A 307 33.61 -2.71 14.44
CA ILE A 307 32.85 -3.72 15.17
C ILE A 307 33.85 -4.66 15.87
N PRO A 308 33.86 -4.78 17.21
CA PRO A 308 34.85 -5.61 17.92
C PRO A 308 34.61 -7.12 17.76
N GLU A 309 33.34 -7.53 17.72
CA GLU A 309 32.88 -8.86 17.33
C GLU A 309 31.51 -8.70 16.66
N GLY A 310 31.32 -9.30 15.48
CA GLY A 310 30.11 -9.13 14.66
C GLY A 310 29.38 -10.45 14.43
N PHE A 311 28.06 -10.40 14.52
CA PHE A 311 27.17 -11.56 14.34
C PHE A 311 26.15 -11.25 13.25
N PHE A 312 26.23 -11.95 12.12
CA PHE A 312 25.34 -11.74 10.97
C PHE A 312 24.56 -13.03 10.66
N PRO A 313 23.22 -13.05 10.81
CA PRO A 313 22.41 -14.21 10.44
C PRO A 313 22.26 -14.30 8.91
N ILE A 314 22.44 -15.49 8.34
CA ILE A 314 22.32 -15.74 6.88
C ILE A 314 20.93 -16.30 6.52
N SER A 315 19.90 -15.99 7.31
CA SER A 315 18.56 -16.58 7.15
C SER A 315 17.63 -15.67 6.36
N SER A 316 17.17 -16.13 5.19
CA SER A 316 16.30 -15.43 4.23
C SER A 316 14.84 -15.26 4.66
N GLY A 317 14.57 -15.08 5.95
CA GLY A 317 13.21 -14.93 6.49
C GLY A 317 13.17 -14.03 7.73
N PRO A 318 12.01 -13.43 8.03
CA PRO A 318 11.87 -12.46 9.11
C PRO A 318 12.24 -13.08 10.47
N LYS A 319 13.01 -12.33 11.27
CA LYS A 319 13.39 -12.69 12.65
C LYS A 319 13.12 -11.52 13.60
N SER A 320 12.73 -11.84 14.82
CA SER A 320 12.67 -10.85 15.90
C SER A 320 14.06 -10.27 16.21
N GLY A 321 14.14 -8.97 16.45
CA GLY A 321 15.42 -8.27 16.63
C GLY A 321 15.26 -6.83 17.13
N LEU A 322 16.38 -6.23 17.56
CA LEU A 322 16.43 -4.81 17.93
C LEU A 322 16.34 -3.95 16.65
N LEU A 323 15.53 -2.89 16.68
CA LEU A 323 15.49 -1.87 15.64
C LEU A 323 16.47 -0.75 15.99
N MET A 324 17.37 -0.42 15.06
CA MET A 324 18.37 0.61 15.26
C MET A 324 17.73 2.01 15.27
N PRO A 325 18.14 2.90 16.20
CA PRO A 325 17.58 4.24 16.29
C PRO A 325 18.05 5.15 15.15
N THR A 326 17.21 6.13 14.82
CA THR A 326 17.57 7.29 14.00
C THR A 326 17.99 8.44 14.91
N PHE A 327 19.10 9.11 14.58
CA PHE A 327 19.64 10.25 15.31
C PHE A 327 19.49 11.52 14.48
N GLY A 328 19.22 12.65 15.11
CA GLY A 328 19.09 13.93 14.41
C GLY A 328 18.82 15.10 15.34
N GLU A 329 18.41 16.21 14.74
CA GLU A 329 18.11 17.47 15.40
C GLU A 329 16.86 18.08 14.77
N GLU A 330 16.01 18.71 15.58
CA GLU A 330 14.83 19.45 15.17
C GLU A 330 14.75 20.72 16.02
N TYR A 331 14.81 21.91 15.43
CA TYR A 331 15.02 23.19 16.14
C TYR A 331 14.02 23.42 17.29
N THR A 332 12.75 23.04 17.08
CA THR A 332 11.67 23.22 18.07
C THR A 332 11.61 22.15 19.15
N LYS A 333 12.35 21.05 19.01
CA LYS A 333 12.32 19.88 19.94
C LYS A 333 13.72 19.47 20.46
N GLY A 334 14.79 20.01 19.88
CA GLY A 334 16.19 19.70 20.16
C GLY A 334 16.69 18.43 19.45
N PHE A 335 17.86 17.94 19.88
CA PHE A 335 18.41 16.66 19.43
C PHE A 335 17.46 15.51 19.77
N PHE A 336 17.40 14.50 18.89
CA PHE A 336 16.53 13.35 19.06
C PHE A 336 17.23 12.01 18.85
N ILE A 337 16.69 11.01 19.53
CA ILE A 337 16.90 9.58 19.27
C ILE A 337 15.52 9.00 19.03
N ARG A 338 15.21 8.61 17.80
CA ARG A 338 13.92 8.08 17.35
C ARG A 338 14.07 6.63 16.88
N ASP A 339 12.97 5.98 16.52
CA ASP A 339 12.91 4.60 16.00
C ASP A 339 13.48 3.47 16.88
N LEU A 340 14.07 3.76 18.06
CA LEU A 340 14.63 2.75 18.96
C LEU A 340 13.53 1.76 19.36
N GLY A 341 13.69 0.49 19.00
CA GLY A 341 12.59 -0.44 19.12
C GLY A 341 12.97 -1.91 19.13
N TYR A 342 11.95 -2.75 19.17
CA TYR A 342 12.09 -4.19 18.96
C TYR A 342 11.03 -4.67 17.98
N TYR A 343 11.47 -5.46 17.02
CA TYR A 343 10.65 -6.11 16.02
C TYR A 343 10.35 -7.54 16.48
N PHE A 344 9.07 -7.91 16.54
CA PHE A 344 8.59 -9.23 16.91
C PHE A 344 8.01 -9.93 15.67
N THR A 345 8.37 -11.19 15.45
CA THR A 345 7.86 -12.00 14.33
C THR A 345 7.00 -13.15 14.85
N PHE A 346 5.68 -13.08 14.63
CA PHE A 346 4.70 -14.07 15.09
C PHE A 346 4.46 -15.15 14.02
N GLY A 347 5.55 -15.82 13.63
CA GLY A 347 5.58 -16.74 12.49
C GLY A 347 5.35 -16.03 11.16
N ASP A 348 4.88 -16.76 10.15
CA ASP A 348 4.75 -16.28 8.77
C ASP A 348 3.48 -15.43 8.52
N TYR A 349 2.69 -15.15 9.56
CA TYR A 349 1.36 -14.55 9.43
C TYR A 349 1.22 -13.14 10.02
N ALA A 350 2.10 -12.73 10.93
CA ALA A 350 2.07 -11.39 11.52
C ALA A 350 3.44 -10.94 12.05
N ASP A 351 3.69 -9.64 11.99
CA ASP A 351 4.80 -8.97 12.66
C ASP A 351 4.31 -7.84 13.58
N LEU A 352 5.20 -7.31 14.40
CA LEU A 352 4.98 -6.13 15.24
C LEU A 352 6.31 -5.41 15.48
N ALA A 353 6.47 -4.19 14.95
CA ALA A 353 7.49 -3.25 15.40
C ALA A 353 6.92 -2.41 16.56
N VAL A 354 7.59 -2.40 17.71
CA VAL A 354 7.35 -1.41 18.78
C VAL A 354 8.56 -0.50 18.85
N ARG A 355 8.37 0.80 18.65
CA ARG A 355 9.44 1.81 18.64
C ARG A 355 9.15 2.94 19.63
N GLY A 356 10.18 3.64 20.06
CA GLY A 356 10.10 4.84 20.89
C GLY A 356 11.11 5.89 20.46
N GLY A 357 10.77 7.15 20.73
CA GLY A 357 11.65 8.29 20.45
C GLY A 357 11.64 9.32 21.58
N ILE A 358 12.79 9.94 21.83
CA ILE A 358 12.99 10.97 22.85
C ILE A 358 13.74 12.17 22.25
N TYR A 359 13.39 13.36 22.73
CA TYR A 359 13.92 14.64 22.28
C TYR A 359 14.48 15.43 23.48
N THR A 360 15.57 16.19 23.31
CA THR A 360 16.23 16.88 24.44
C THR A 360 15.38 17.96 25.09
N LEU A 361 14.46 18.63 24.37
CA LEU A 361 13.51 19.59 24.96
C LEU A 361 12.29 18.92 25.61
N GLY A 362 12.36 17.60 25.88
CA GLY A 362 11.37 16.87 26.68
C GLY A 362 10.11 16.46 25.92
N SER A 363 10.13 16.53 24.59
CA SER A 363 9.18 15.82 23.73
C SER A 363 9.51 14.33 23.68
N TRP A 364 8.52 13.47 23.47
CA TRP A 364 8.72 12.03 23.24
C TRP A 364 7.60 11.42 22.40
N GLU A 365 7.89 10.29 21.77
CA GLU A 365 6.98 9.54 20.92
C GLU A 365 7.08 8.03 21.17
N ALA A 366 6.04 7.29 20.79
CA ALA A 366 6.01 5.84 20.76
C ALA A 366 5.12 5.37 19.61
N SER A 367 5.54 4.34 18.88
CA SER A 367 4.76 3.73 17.81
C SER A 367 4.70 2.21 17.92
N ALA A 368 3.58 1.64 17.45
CA ALA A 368 3.35 0.22 17.35
C ALA A 368 2.76 -0.09 15.97
N GLU A 369 3.53 -0.75 15.12
CA GLU A 369 3.16 -1.09 13.74
C GLU A 369 3.10 -2.61 13.61
N SER A 370 1.98 -3.17 13.17
CA SER A 370 1.80 -4.60 12.92
C SER A 370 1.22 -4.84 11.54
N ARG A 371 1.90 -5.66 10.74
CA ARG A 371 1.39 -6.16 9.46
C ARG A 371 0.96 -7.61 9.66
N TYR A 372 -0.18 -7.98 9.11
CA TYR A 372 -0.71 -9.34 9.23
C TYR A 372 -1.27 -9.80 7.88
N ILE A 373 -0.87 -11.00 7.46
CA ILE A 373 -1.23 -11.58 6.16
C ILE A 373 -1.49 -13.06 6.34
N LYS A 374 -2.71 -13.50 6.05
CA LYS A 374 -3.08 -14.91 5.96
C LYS A 374 -3.56 -15.19 4.53
N ARG A 375 -2.67 -15.80 3.73
CA ARG A 375 -2.87 -16.07 2.30
C ARG A 375 -4.24 -16.74 2.07
N TYR A 376 -4.98 -16.25 1.08
CA TYR A 376 -6.36 -16.64 0.74
C TYR A 376 -7.41 -16.41 1.85
N LYS A 377 -7.13 -15.59 2.86
CA LYS A 377 -8.08 -15.20 3.93
C LYS A 377 -8.18 -13.70 4.11
N TYR A 378 -7.10 -13.03 4.49
CA TYR A 378 -7.07 -11.59 4.76
C TYR A 378 -5.65 -11.03 4.76
N SER A 379 -5.53 -9.73 4.54
CA SER A 379 -4.32 -8.95 4.79
C SER A 379 -4.66 -7.60 5.42
N GLY A 380 -3.70 -6.97 6.09
CA GLY A 380 -3.87 -5.63 6.60
C GLY A 380 -2.66 -5.12 7.39
N ASN A 381 -2.75 -3.88 7.82
CA ASN A 381 -1.81 -3.26 8.75
C ASN A 381 -2.57 -2.56 9.89
N PHE A 382 -1.90 -2.43 11.02
CA PHE A 382 -2.33 -1.68 12.18
C PHE A 382 -1.16 -0.79 12.60
N GLY A 383 -1.36 0.52 12.62
CA GLY A 383 -0.39 1.50 13.09
C GLY A 383 -1.00 2.32 14.21
N PHE A 384 -0.36 2.36 15.36
CA PHE A 384 -0.69 3.28 16.44
C PHE A 384 0.52 4.14 16.75
N GLU A 385 0.35 5.45 16.68
CA GLU A 385 1.38 6.43 17.03
C GLU A 385 0.87 7.32 18.16
N TYR A 386 1.73 7.59 19.13
CA TYR A 386 1.50 8.55 20.19
C TYR A 386 2.69 9.49 20.31
N SER A 387 2.43 10.80 20.45
CA SER A 387 3.47 11.80 20.71
C SER A 387 3.04 12.80 21.77
N SER A 388 3.95 13.13 22.68
CA SER A 388 3.80 14.15 23.71
C SER A 388 4.80 15.26 23.41
N ILE A 389 4.32 16.32 22.77
CA ILE A 389 5.12 17.42 22.26
C ILE A 389 5.16 18.56 23.28
N ARG A 390 6.34 19.18 23.37
CA ARG A 390 6.66 20.40 24.09
C ARG A 390 7.51 21.29 23.19
N VAL A 391 7.12 22.56 23.09
CA VAL A 391 7.83 23.63 22.38
C VAL A 391 7.79 24.87 23.27
N GLY A 392 8.87 25.66 23.30
CA GLY A 392 9.03 26.83 24.18
C GLY A 392 9.33 26.48 25.64
N GLU A 393 9.74 27.47 26.44
CA GLU A 393 9.91 27.33 27.88
C GLU A 393 8.62 27.57 28.66
N LYS A 394 8.51 26.92 29.84
CA LYS A 394 7.28 26.86 30.64
C LYS A 394 7.01 28.18 31.40
N GLY A 395 6.57 29.19 30.65
CA GLY A 395 6.22 30.53 31.11
C GLY A 395 6.13 31.55 29.97
N GLU A 396 6.66 31.21 28.79
CA GLU A 396 6.61 32.04 27.58
C GLU A 396 5.24 31.98 26.89
N PRO A 397 4.87 33.00 26.08
CA PRO A 397 3.63 33.00 25.30
C PRO A 397 3.51 31.80 24.36
N ASP A 398 4.64 31.35 23.80
CA ASP A 398 4.71 30.32 22.76
C ASP A 398 4.81 28.88 23.33
N PHE A 399 4.61 28.70 24.64
CA PHE A 399 4.67 27.40 25.30
C PHE A 399 3.53 26.46 24.87
N VAL A 400 3.81 25.59 23.89
CA VAL A 400 2.87 24.56 23.44
C VAL A 400 3.19 23.23 24.09
N LYS A 401 2.21 22.67 24.83
CA LYS A 401 2.25 21.29 25.34
C LYS A 401 1.04 20.50 24.86
N GLN A 402 1.24 19.58 23.92
CA GLN A 402 0.17 18.81 23.30
C GLN A 402 0.46 17.31 23.28
N ASN A 403 -0.57 16.51 23.57
CA ASN A 403 -0.53 15.06 23.42
C ASN A 403 -1.36 14.71 22.18
N ASN A 404 -0.71 14.21 21.14
CA ASN A 404 -1.32 13.81 19.88
C ASN A 404 -1.26 12.29 19.73
N PHE A 405 -2.21 11.71 19.01
CA PHE A 405 -2.14 10.32 18.59
C PHE A 405 -2.79 10.10 17.22
N ARG A 406 -2.37 9.03 16.56
CA ARG A 406 -2.87 8.56 15.27
C ARG A 406 -3.14 7.05 15.36
N LEU A 407 -4.30 6.64 14.88
CA LEU A 407 -4.71 5.24 14.78
C LEU A 407 -5.03 4.95 13.32
N GLN A 408 -4.18 4.13 12.70
CA GLN A 408 -4.37 3.60 11.36
C GLN A 408 -4.69 2.11 11.46
N TRP A 409 -5.74 1.66 10.78
CA TRP A 409 -6.02 0.24 10.63
C TRP A 409 -6.62 -0.02 9.26
N THR A 410 -5.85 -0.71 8.41
CA THR A 410 -6.35 -1.25 7.16
C THR A 410 -6.61 -2.74 7.30
N HIS A 411 -7.71 -3.20 6.70
CA HIS A 411 -8.05 -4.62 6.60
C HIS A 411 -8.71 -4.88 5.24
N SER A 412 -8.26 -5.91 4.56
CA SER A 412 -8.85 -6.42 3.33
C SER A 412 -9.01 -7.93 3.42
N GLN A 413 -10.26 -8.40 3.43
CA GLN A 413 -10.56 -9.82 3.33
C GLN A 413 -10.49 -10.26 1.86
N ASP A 414 -9.84 -11.40 1.59
CA ASP A 414 -9.85 -11.99 0.23
C ASP A 414 -11.30 -12.42 -0.12
N PRO A 415 -11.89 -11.96 -1.25
CA PRO A 415 -13.21 -12.41 -1.69
C PRO A 415 -13.33 -13.91 -1.90
N LYS A 416 -12.21 -14.62 -2.12
CA LYS A 416 -12.15 -16.09 -2.21
C LYS A 416 -12.34 -16.78 -0.85
N ALA A 417 -12.07 -16.08 0.25
CA ALA A 417 -12.15 -16.63 1.60
C ALA A 417 -13.60 -16.91 2.04
N ASN A 418 -14.51 -16.01 1.66
CA ASN A 418 -15.97 -16.19 1.81
C ASN A 418 -16.66 -15.57 0.59
N PRO A 419 -16.90 -16.35 -0.49
CA PRO A 419 -17.58 -15.84 -1.68
C PRO A 419 -18.94 -15.20 -1.33
N GLY A 420 -19.15 -13.97 -1.78
CA GLY A 420 -20.36 -13.20 -1.45
C GLY A 420 -20.38 -12.62 -0.03
N SER A 421 -19.26 -12.57 0.70
CA SER A 421 -19.16 -11.87 1.99
C SER A 421 -17.77 -11.24 2.16
N THR A 422 -17.67 -9.91 2.04
CA THR A 422 -16.42 -9.16 2.17
C THR A 422 -16.46 -8.17 3.33
N PHE A 423 -15.45 -8.23 4.20
CA PHE A 423 -15.16 -7.22 5.21
C PHE A 423 -13.93 -6.40 4.80
N SER A 424 -14.00 -5.07 4.98
CA SER A 424 -12.85 -4.18 4.83
C SER A 424 -12.89 -3.04 5.84
N ALA A 425 -11.70 -2.62 6.29
CA ALA A 425 -11.51 -1.47 7.15
C ALA A 425 -10.44 -0.55 6.56
N SER A 426 -10.66 0.74 6.70
CA SER A 426 -9.73 1.82 6.38
C SER A 426 -9.92 2.92 7.42
N VAL A 427 -9.52 2.63 8.65
CA VAL A 427 -9.51 3.59 9.77
C VAL A 427 -8.24 4.43 9.66
N ASN A 428 -8.39 5.73 9.70
CA ASN A 428 -7.34 6.72 9.86
C ASN A 428 -7.92 7.83 10.76
N PHE A 429 -7.67 7.72 12.06
CA PHE A 429 -8.17 8.63 13.09
C PHE A 429 -6.98 9.38 13.72
N THR A 430 -7.13 10.69 13.92
CA THR A 430 -6.05 11.59 14.37
C THR A 430 -6.59 12.65 15.32
N THR A 431 -5.90 12.95 16.41
CA THR A 431 -6.17 14.20 17.16
C THR A 431 -5.98 15.43 16.26
N SER A 432 -6.80 16.47 16.43
CA SER A 432 -6.74 17.72 15.63
C SER A 432 -5.33 18.30 15.46
N GLY A 433 -4.51 18.27 16.51
CA GLY A 433 -3.12 18.75 16.49
C GLY A 433 -2.07 17.81 15.91
N TYR A 434 -2.40 16.58 15.52
CA TYR A 434 -1.41 15.63 14.98
C TYR A 434 -0.78 16.17 13.70
N SER A 435 -1.60 16.56 12.71
CA SER A 435 -1.15 17.13 11.44
C SER A 435 -0.32 18.41 11.62
N LYS A 436 -0.60 19.20 12.66
CA LYS A 436 0.09 20.47 12.90
C LYS A 436 1.45 20.31 13.59
N TYR A 437 1.64 19.33 14.48
CA TYR A 437 2.84 19.26 15.33
C TYR A 437 3.61 17.92 15.29
N SER A 438 2.92 16.82 14.96
CA SER A 438 3.46 15.45 15.05
C SER A 438 3.75 14.80 13.71
N ALA A 439 3.02 15.18 12.66
CA ALA A 439 3.16 14.59 11.34
C ALA A 439 4.54 14.91 10.73
N THR A 440 5.17 13.90 10.14
CA THR A 440 6.49 14.00 9.50
C THR A 440 6.41 14.15 7.98
N ASN A 441 5.25 13.85 7.38
CA ASN A 441 5.05 13.83 5.93
C ASN A 441 4.17 15.01 5.50
N LEU A 442 4.55 15.69 4.42
CA LEU A 442 3.80 16.85 3.89
C LEU A 442 2.31 16.55 3.66
N ASN A 443 1.97 15.35 3.16
CA ASN A 443 0.59 14.94 2.91
C ASN A 443 -0.27 14.84 4.18
N ASP A 444 0.32 14.39 5.30
CA ASP A 444 -0.37 14.32 6.59
C ASP A 444 -0.52 15.71 7.22
N ILE A 445 0.45 16.60 6.99
CA ILE A 445 0.49 17.99 7.49
C ILE A 445 -0.54 18.88 6.78
N LEU A 446 -0.66 18.74 5.45
CA LEU A 446 -1.67 19.43 4.64
C LEU A 446 -3.08 18.82 4.79
N SER A 447 -3.23 17.68 5.49
CA SER A 447 -4.52 17.02 5.68
C SER A 447 -5.35 17.67 6.78
N THR A 448 -6.35 18.45 6.39
CA THR A 448 -7.30 19.11 7.30
C THR A 448 -8.54 18.26 7.62
N GLN A 449 -8.73 17.13 6.92
CA GLN A 449 -9.88 16.24 7.10
C GLN A 449 -9.42 14.77 7.08
N THR A 450 -9.55 14.07 8.21
CA THR A 450 -9.33 12.62 8.27
C THR A 450 -10.64 11.84 8.16
N ASN A 451 -10.58 10.70 7.50
CA ASN A 451 -11.73 9.86 7.18
C ASN A 451 -11.41 8.42 7.57
N SER A 452 -12.29 7.82 8.38
CA SER A 452 -12.24 6.43 8.80
C SER A 452 -13.49 5.70 8.34
N THR A 453 -13.33 4.57 7.67
CA THR A 453 -14.46 3.73 7.24
C THR A 453 -14.25 2.27 7.62
N ILE A 454 -15.34 1.61 8.00
CA ILE A 454 -15.43 0.16 8.16
C ILE A 454 -16.65 -0.27 7.36
N SER A 455 -16.48 -1.24 6.46
CA SER A 455 -17.57 -1.75 5.63
C SER A 455 -17.61 -3.28 5.63
N TYR A 456 -18.83 -3.78 5.81
CA TYR A 456 -19.18 -5.17 5.59
C TYR A 456 -20.19 -5.22 4.44
N SER A 457 -20.03 -6.18 3.52
CA SER A 457 -21.03 -6.44 2.48
C SER A 457 -21.23 -7.93 2.27
N LYS A 458 -22.49 -8.30 2.00
CA LYS A 458 -22.93 -9.67 1.77
C LYS A 458 -23.88 -9.71 0.58
N SER A 459 -23.58 -10.56 -0.40
CA SER A 459 -24.49 -10.90 -1.51
C SER A 459 -24.81 -12.39 -1.44
N TRP A 460 -26.10 -12.71 -1.44
CA TRP A 460 -26.55 -14.09 -1.34
C TRP A 460 -26.61 -14.71 -2.74
N ALA A 461 -25.57 -15.45 -3.11
CA ALA A 461 -25.44 -16.09 -4.42
C ALA A 461 -26.70 -16.89 -4.80
N GLY A 462 -27.11 -16.80 -6.08
CA GLY A 462 -28.36 -17.39 -6.58
C GLY A 462 -29.64 -16.61 -6.26
N THR A 463 -29.57 -15.56 -5.43
CA THR A 463 -30.70 -14.68 -5.10
C THR A 463 -30.46 -13.25 -5.64
N PRO A 464 -31.49 -12.41 -5.78
CA PRO A 464 -31.30 -10.99 -6.11
C PRO A 464 -30.79 -10.15 -4.92
N PHE A 465 -30.63 -10.74 -3.73
CA PHE A 465 -30.42 -10.00 -2.48
C PHE A 465 -28.96 -9.62 -2.22
N SER A 466 -28.77 -8.41 -1.70
CA SER A 466 -27.51 -7.95 -1.16
C SER A 466 -27.73 -7.02 0.03
N MET A 467 -26.80 -7.01 0.97
CA MET A 467 -26.79 -6.17 2.16
C MET A 467 -25.40 -5.58 2.31
N SER A 468 -25.31 -4.34 2.74
CA SER A 468 -24.05 -3.74 3.16
C SER A 468 -24.27 -2.90 4.41
N ALA A 469 -23.33 -3.00 5.36
CA ALA A 469 -23.26 -2.15 6.54
C ALA A 469 -21.98 -1.30 6.45
N GLN A 470 -22.08 -0.01 6.74
CA GLN A 470 -20.97 0.92 6.78
C GLN A 470 -20.98 1.67 8.11
N MET A 471 -19.81 1.81 8.71
CA MET A 471 -19.53 2.84 9.69
C MET A 471 -18.56 3.82 9.07
N ALA A 472 -18.84 5.11 9.19
CA ALA A 472 -18.00 6.18 8.67
C ALA A 472 -17.82 7.25 9.75
N VAL A 473 -16.59 7.74 9.91
CA VAL A 473 -16.25 8.87 10.78
C VAL A 473 -15.39 9.83 9.95
N SER A 474 -15.75 11.11 9.97
CA SER A 474 -15.05 12.18 9.27
C SER A 474 -14.80 13.32 10.26
N GLN A 475 -13.53 13.68 10.43
CA GLN A 475 -13.07 14.64 11.44
C GLN A 475 -12.35 15.79 10.76
N ASN A 476 -12.72 17.02 11.12
CA ASN A 476 -12.08 18.24 10.63
C ASN A 476 -11.11 18.79 11.67
N SER A 477 -9.82 18.81 11.34
CA SER A 477 -8.76 19.26 12.25
C SER A 477 -8.77 20.77 12.51
N ASN A 478 -9.46 21.56 11.67
CA ASN A 478 -9.53 23.03 11.79
C ASN A 478 -10.72 23.50 12.66
N THR A 479 -11.83 22.78 12.67
CA THR A 479 -13.03 23.13 13.47
C THR A 479 -13.22 22.29 14.73
N GLU A 480 -12.40 21.25 14.92
CA GLU A 480 -12.55 20.20 15.93
C GLU A 480 -13.89 19.44 15.87
N GLU A 481 -14.59 19.47 14.72
CA GLU A 481 -15.84 18.75 14.52
C GLU A 481 -15.62 17.32 14.03
N ILE A 482 -16.36 16.39 14.64
CA ILE A 482 -16.46 14.99 14.22
C ILE A 482 -17.89 14.73 13.76
N THR A 483 -18.05 14.35 12.50
CA THR A 483 -19.29 13.77 11.96
C THR A 483 -19.12 12.25 11.86
N ALA A 484 -20.05 11.49 12.40
CA ALA A 484 -20.02 10.04 12.37
C ALA A 484 -21.38 9.46 11.98
N THR A 485 -21.34 8.37 11.20
CA THR A 485 -22.51 7.64 10.74
C THR A 485 -22.39 6.19 11.17
N LEU A 486 -23.14 5.82 12.22
CA LEU A 486 -22.90 4.63 13.06
C LEU A 486 -24.22 3.89 13.36
N PRO A 487 -24.66 2.93 12.52
CA PRO A 487 -24.19 2.62 11.18
C PRO A 487 -25.07 3.26 10.08
N THR A 488 -24.62 3.15 8.83
CA THR A 488 -25.51 3.04 7.67
C THR A 488 -25.70 1.55 7.35
N ILE A 489 -26.92 1.11 7.06
CA ILE A 489 -27.20 -0.25 6.56
C ILE A 489 -28.05 -0.13 5.30
N THR A 490 -27.56 -0.66 4.18
CA THR A 490 -28.28 -0.66 2.91
C THR A 490 -28.59 -2.09 2.48
N PHE A 491 -29.86 -2.43 2.34
CA PHE A 491 -30.33 -3.70 1.77
C PHE A 491 -30.88 -3.46 0.36
N ASN A 492 -30.38 -4.15 -0.64
CA ASN A 492 -30.77 -3.99 -2.04
C ASN A 492 -31.25 -5.31 -2.65
N VAL A 493 -32.41 -5.24 -3.31
CA VAL A 493 -32.96 -6.29 -4.18
C VAL A 493 -32.67 -5.90 -5.62
N SER A 494 -31.83 -6.69 -6.28
CA SER A 494 -31.47 -6.55 -7.69
C SER A 494 -32.71 -6.54 -8.59
N ARG A 495 -32.63 -5.78 -9.68
CA ARG A 495 -33.75 -5.57 -10.61
C ARG A 495 -34.31 -6.90 -11.14
N PHE A 496 -35.58 -7.16 -10.85
CA PHE A 496 -36.32 -8.33 -11.31
C PHE A 496 -37.55 -7.93 -12.15
N LYS A 497 -38.10 -8.87 -12.91
CA LYS A 497 -39.35 -8.69 -13.70
C LYS A 497 -40.51 -9.40 -12.99
N PRO A 498 -41.30 -8.73 -12.12
CA PRO A 498 -42.31 -9.39 -11.27
C PRO A 498 -43.34 -10.20 -12.07
N PHE A 499 -43.69 -9.77 -13.29
CA PHE A 499 -44.72 -10.40 -14.10
C PHE A 499 -44.18 -11.32 -15.22
N LYS A 500 -42.86 -11.57 -15.29
CA LYS A 500 -42.30 -12.44 -16.33
C LYS A 500 -42.60 -13.92 -16.01
N ARG A 501 -43.22 -14.60 -16.97
CA ARG A 501 -43.43 -16.07 -16.93
C ARG A 501 -42.10 -16.81 -16.80
N LYS A 502 -42.08 -17.86 -15.97
CA LYS A 502 -40.92 -18.76 -15.81
C LYS A 502 -40.61 -19.50 -17.12
N GLU A 503 -41.65 -20.04 -17.76
CA GLU A 503 -41.57 -20.66 -19.08
C GLU A 503 -42.11 -19.69 -20.14
N ALA A 504 -41.29 -19.39 -21.15
CA ALA A 504 -41.55 -18.37 -22.13
C ALA A 504 -41.97 -18.97 -23.48
N VAL A 505 -43.28 -19.07 -23.71
CA VAL A 505 -43.86 -19.39 -25.03
C VAL A 505 -44.37 -18.10 -25.69
N GLY A 506 -43.94 -17.85 -26.93
CA GLY A 506 -44.27 -16.64 -27.69
C GLY A 506 -43.48 -15.38 -27.27
N LYS A 507 -43.83 -14.23 -27.86
CA LYS A 507 -43.17 -12.93 -27.59
C LYS A 507 -43.45 -12.45 -26.16
N GLU A 508 -42.50 -11.73 -25.54
CA GLU A 508 -42.73 -11.10 -24.23
C GLU A 508 -43.89 -10.08 -24.32
N ARG A 509 -44.87 -10.18 -23.41
CA ARG A 509 -45.99 -9.23 -23.31
C ARG A 509 -45.51 -7.90 -22.71
N TRP A 510 -46.24 -6.81 -22.93
CA TRP A 510 -45.80 -5.46 -22.52
C TRP A 510 -45.52 -5.36 -21.01
N TYR A 511 -46.37 -5.98 -20.18
CA TYR A 511 -46.20 -6.00 -18.72
C TYR A 511 -45.05 -6.91 -18.25
N GLU A 512 -44.62 -7.87 -19.06
CA GLU A 512 -43.44 -8.71 -18.81
C GLU A 512 -42.12 -7.92 -18.99
N LYS A 513 -42.20 -6.67 -19.46
CA LYS A 513 -41.10 -5.70 -19.51
C LYS A 513 -41.06 -4.76 -18.31
N ILE A 514 -42.06 -4.79 -17.42
CA ILE A 514 -42.01 -4.05 -16.16
C ILE A 514 -40.92 -4.67 -15.28
N THR A 515 -40.04 -3.82 -14.78
CA THR A 515 -38.96 -4.17 -13.87
C THR A 515 -39.13 -3.42 -12.55
N MET A 516 -38.80 -4.11 -11.46
CA MET A 516 -38.89 -3.62 -10.10
C MET A 516 -37.56 -3.90 -9.39
N SER A 517 -37.17 -3.00 -8.50
CA SER A 517 -36.08 -3.20 -7.54
C SER A 517 -36.50 -2.56 -6.22
N TYR A 518 -35.77 -2.87 -5.14
CA TYR A 518 -36.00 -2.29 -3.83
C TYR A 518 -34.65 -1.95 -3.18
N SER A 519 -34.56 -0.78 -2.55
CA SER A 519 -33.45 -0.41 -1.68
C SER A 519 -34.02 0.06 -0.35
N GLY A 520 -33.57 -0.53 0.76
CA GLY A 520 -33.89 -0.08 2.11
C GLY A 520 -32.62 0.38 2.79
N LYS A 521 -32.54 1.67 3.15
CA LYS A 521 -31.37 2.30 3.76
C LYS A 521 -31.71 2.80 5.17
N MET A 522 -31.14 2.19 6.19
CA MET A 522 -31.09 2.75 7.54
C MET A 522 -29.88 3.68 7.63
N THR A 523 -30.05 4.87 8.19
CA THR A 523 -28.93 5.80 8.49
C THR A 523 -29.06 6.29 9.92
N ASN A 524 -27.96 6.29 10.66
CA ASN A 524 -27.83 6.87 11.99
C ASN A 524 -26.61 7.79 12.01
N LYS A 525 -26.81 9.11 12.11
CA LYS A 525 -25.80 10.17 11.97
C LYS A 525 -25.69 11.02 13.25
N MET A 526 -24.49 11.46 13.56
CA MET A 526 -24.15 12.24 14.74
C MET A 526 -23.07 13.27 14.37
N GLN A 527 -23.20 14.52 14.83
CA GLN A 527 -22.21 15.58 14.60
C GLN A 527 -22.04 16.37 15.89
N ALA A 528 -20.78 16.53 16.34
CA ALA A 528 -20.42 17.30 17.53
C ALA A 528 -18.92 17.62 17.53
N LYS A 529 -18.49 18.50 18.44
CA LYS A 529 -17.08 18.74 18.68
C LYS A 529 -16.40 17.56 19.39
N GLU A 530 -15.11 17.41 19.16
CA GLU A 530 -14.22 16.39 19.73
C GLU A 530 -14.26 16.33 21.27
N SER A 531 -14.53 17.47 21.94
CA SER A 531 -14.80 17.60 23.39
C SER A 531 -16.10 16.92 23.86
N GLU A 532 -17.14 16.94 23.02
CA GLU A 532 -18.54 16.69 23.35
C GLU A 532 -19.12 15.46 22.66
N PHE A 533 -18.41 14.83 21.74
CA PHE A 533 -18.88 13.73 20.87
C PHE A 533 -19.53 12.53 21.58
N PHE A 534 -19.24 12.31 22.88
CA PHE A 534 -19.91 11.31 23.73
C PHE A 534 -20.70 11.94 24.90
N SER A 535 -21.23 13.15 24.71
CA SER A 535 -22.15 13.78 25.66
C SER A 535 -23.55 13.16 25.55
N LYS A 536 -24.36 13.32 26.61
CA LYS A 536 -25.76 12.89 26.60
C LYS A 536 -26.56 13.66 25.54
N GLU A 537 -26.32 14.96 25.40
CA GLU A 537 -26.98 15.82 24.41
C GLU A 537 -26.65 15.38 22.99
N THR A 538 -25.40 15.07 22.67
CA THR A 538 -24.98 14.56 21.35
C THR A 538 -25.68 13.24 21.00
N LEU A 539 -25.83 12.33 21.97
CA LEU A 539 -26.56 11.07 21.78
C LEU A 539 -28.08 11.28 21.63
N GLN A 540 -28.68 12.26 22.31
CA GLN A 540 -30.10 12.63 22.16
C GLN A 540 -30.37 13.43 20.87
N ASN A 541 -29.38 14.15 20.36
CA ASN A 541 -29.44 14.91 19.11
C ASN A 541 -29.01 14.12 17.87
N MET A 542 -28.74 12.82 18.03
CA MET A 542 -28.46 11.89 16.94
C MET A 542 -29.63 11.83 15.95
N GLU A 543 -29.30 11.96 14.66
CA GLU A 543 -30.22 11.90 13.52
C GLU A 543 -30.41 10.45 13.10
N ASN A 544 -31.62 9.91 13.17
CA ASN A 544 -31.89 8.53 12.72
C ASN A 544 -33.04 8.45 11.71
N GLY A 545 -33.20 7.27 11.10
CA GLY A 545 -34.33 6.92 10.25
C GLY A 545 -34.04 5.76 9.29
N ILE A 546 -35.05 5.36 8.54
CA ILE A 546 -34.96 4.38 7.45
C ILE A 546 -35.65 4.96 6.20
N GLU A 547 -35.04 4.82 5.03
CA GLU A 547 -35.56 5.24 3.73
C GLU A 547 -35.72 4.00 2.83
N HIS A 548 -36.93 3.80 2.33
CA HIS A 548 -37.35 2.71 1.46
C HIS A 548 -37.59 3.25 0.06
N GLN A 549 -36.93 2.68 -0.94
CA GLN A 549 -36.98 3.15 -2.32
C GLN A 549 -37.40 2.02 -3.26
N ILE A 550 -38.57 2.18 -3.88
CA ILE A 550 -39.15 1.21 -4.83
C ILE A 550 -39.28 1.87 -6.21
N PRO A 551 -38.21 1.86 -7.03
CA PRO A 551 -38.29 2.25 -8.43
C PRO A 551 -38.86 1.11 -9.28
N VAL A 552 -39.97 1.40 -9.96
CA VAL A 552 -40.61 0.58 -10.99
C VAL A 552 -40.35 1.24 -12.35
N SER A 553 -39.92 0.48 -13.35
CA SER A 553 -39.69 1.03 -14.69
C SER A 553 -39.88 -0.03 -15.78
N ALA A 554 -40.34 0.41 -16.95
CA ALA A 554 -40.35 -0.39 -18.16
C ALA A 554 -39.61 0.35 -19.28
N SER A 555 -39.20 -0.37 -20.32
CA SER A 555 -38.57 0.21 -21.52
C SER A 555 -39.18 -0.42 -22.77
N PHE A 556 -39.59 0.43 -23.71
CA PHE A 556 -40.26 0.07 -24.93
C PHE A 556 -39.55 0.73 -26.10
N ASN A 557 -38.95 -0.06 -26.99
CA ASN A 557 -38.50 0.46 -28.28
C ASN A 557 -39.72 0.64 -29.20
N VAL A 558 -39.99 1.88 -29.59
CA VAL A 558 -41.10 2.30 -30.45
C VAL A 558 -40.53 2.71 -31.80
N PHE A 559 -41.16 2.24 -32.88
CA PHE A 559 -40.68 2.39 -34.26
C PHE A 559 -39.23 1.89 -34.51
N ASN A 560 -38.68 1.06 -33.62
CA ASN A 560 -37.29 0.60 -33.57
C ASN A 560 -36.20 1.67 -33.30
N TYR A 561 -36.55 2.95 -33.33
CA TYR A 561 -35.60 4.07 -33.18
C TYR A 561 -35.76 4.89 -31.90
N ILE A 562 -36.89 4.81 -31.19
CA ILE A 562 -37.18 5.63 -30.01
C ILE A 562 -37.38 4.72 -28.79
N ASN A 563 -36.49 4.80 -27.82
CA ASN A 563 -36.68 4.12 -26.54
C ASN A 563 -37.53 4.99 -25.61
N VAL A 564 -38.77 4.57 -25.36
CA VAL A 564 -39.68 5.19 -24.39
C VAL A 564 -39.62 4.40 -23.09
N SER A 565 -39.23 5.06 -22.01
CA SER A 565 -39.03 4.46 -20.69
C SER A 565 -39.87 5.16 -19.62
N PRO A 566 -41.11 4.71 -19.37
CA PRO A 566 -41.89 5.15 -18.21
C PRO A 566 -41.30 4.57 -16.92
N SER A 567 -41.27 5.39 -15.87
CA SER A 567 -40.89 4.99 -14.52
C SER A 567 -41.79 5.62 -13.46
N PHE A 568 -42.00 4.88 -12.37
CA PHE A 568 -42.71 5.32 -11.18
C PHE A 568 -41.83 5.00 -9.98
N ASN A 569 -41.64 5.97 -9.08
CA ASN A 569 -40.70 5.87 -7.98
C ASN A 569 -41.43 6.18 -6.68
N TYR A 570 -41.64 5.15 -5.84
CA TYR A 570 -42.21 5.30 -4.50
C TYR A 570 -41.10 5.32 -3.46
N THR A 571 -41.08 6.37 -2.64
CA THR A 571 -40.16 6.55 -1.50
C THR A 571 -40.97 6.57 -0.21
N GLU A 572 -40.57 5.82 0.80
CA GLU A 572 -41.17 5.88 2.14
C GLU A 572 -40.08 6.00 3.20
N LYS A 573 -40.32 6.84 4.21
CA LYS A 573 -39.34 7.23 5.23
C LYS A 573 -39.93 6.97 6.60
N TRP A 574 -39.22 6.20 7.41
CA TRP A 574 -39.58 5.91 8.80
C TRP A 574 -38.68 6.71 9.73
N TYR A 575 -39.30 7.47 10.63
CA TYR A 575 -38.65 8.28 11.65
C TYR A 575 -39.05 7.80 13.04
N PHE A 576 -38.09 7.84 13.96
CA PHE A 576 -38.29 7.42 15.36
C PHE A 576 -38.32 8.61 16.34
N LYS A 577 -38.17 9.83 15.81
CA LYS A 577 -38.06 11.10 16.55
C LYS A 577 -38.82 12.21 15.81
N LYS A 578 -39.50 13.05 16.59
CA LYS A 578 -40.37 14.14 16.13
C LYS A 578 -40.14 15.37 17.02
N ASN A 579 -39.85 16.51 16.41
CA ASN A 579 -39.57 17.78 17.09
C ASN A 579 -40.63 18.81 16.70
N GLU A 580 -41.66 18.96 17.52
CA GLU A 580 -42.65 20.02 17.31
C GLU A 580 -42.12 21.39 17.75
N LYS A 581 -42.64 22.45 17.12
CA LYS A 581 -42.53 23.83 17.60
C LYS A 581 -43.83 24.23 18.30
N ALA A 582 -43.71 24.97 19.40
CA ALA A 582 -44.80 25.69 20.03
C ALA A 582 -44.48 27.19 20.10
N PHE A 583 -45.50 28.05 20.05
CA PHE A 583 -45.31 29.47 20.31
C PHE A 583 -45.18 29.71 21.82
N ASN A 584 -44.04 30.26 22.25
CA ASN A 584 -43.82 30.65 23.64
C ASN A 584 -44.22 32.13 23.83
N PRO A 585 -45.30 32.42 24.58
CA PRO A 585 -45.79 33.80 24.76
C PRO A 585 -44.88 34.66 25.65
N ILE A 586 -43.91 34.06 26.36
CA ILE A 586 -42.95 34.79 27.20
C ILE A 586 -41.76 35.27 26.35
N THR A 587 -41.24 34.42 25.47
CA THR A 587 -40.10 34.77 24.58
C THR A 587 -40.51 35.34 23.22
N ASN A 588 -41.82 35.33 22.93
CA ASN A 588 -42.46 35.81 21.69
C ASN A 588 -41.94 35.13 20.41
N LYS A 589 -41.62 33.83 20.49
CA LYS A 589 -41.03 33.05 19.40
C LYS A 589 -41.62 31.64 19.31
N ALA A 590 -41.55 31.04 18.12
CA ALA A 590 -41.75 29.60 17.95
C ALA A 590 -40.48 28.84 18.38
N GLU A 591 -40.57 28.14 19.51
CA GLU A 591 -39.47 27.35 20.09
C GLU A 591 -39.73 25.86 19.91
N PHE A 592 -38.67 25.07 19.75
CA PHE A 592 -38.80 23.61 19.68
C PHE A 592 -39.12 23.05 21.07
N LEU A 593 -40.13 22.19 21.14
CA LEU A 593 -40.40 21.34 22.30
C LEU A 593 -39.39 20.19 22.39
N ASP A 594 -39.35 19.54 23.56
CA ASP A 594 -38.60 18.31 23.77
C ASP A 594 -38.94 17.25 22.70
N PRO A 595 -37.96 16.45 22.23
CA PRO A 595 -38.21 15.47 21.18
C PRO A 595 -39.16 14.36 21.64
N GLU A 596 -40.24 14.16 20.88
CA GLU A 596 -41.15 13.03 21.01
C GLU A 596 -40.53 11.82 20.29
N TYR A 597 -40.50 10.66 20.96
CA TYR A 597 -40.00 9.41 20.39
C TYR A 597 -41.16 8.45 20.14
N GLY A 598 -41.14 7.76 19.00
CA GLY A 598 -42.27 6.97 18.51
C GLY A 598 -41.99 6.32 17.16
N PHE A 599 -43.01 6.15 16.32
CA PHE A 599 -42.86 5.68 14.95
C PHE A 599 -43.77 6.47 14.01
N TRP A 600 -43.16 7.14 13.03
CA TRP A 600 -43.88 7.90 12.00
C TRP A 600 -43.37 7.52 10.62
N ARG A 601 -44.29 7.37 9.67
CA ARG A 601 -44.00 7.07 8.26
C ARG A 601 -44.44 8.22 7.37
N LEU A 602 -43.55 8.68 6.49
CA LEU A 602 -43.83 9.69 5.47
C LEU A 602 -43.50 9.07 4.11
N TYR A 603 -44.48 9.03 3.21
CA TYR A 603 -44.29 8.56 1.84
C TYR A 603 -44.44 9.69 0.82
N ASN A 604 -43.69 9.59 -0.26
CA ASN A 604 -43.79 10.42 -1.45
C ASN A 604 -43.57 9.58 -2.71
N TYR A 605 -44.08 10.05 -3.84
CA TYR A 605 -43.93 9.36 -5.12
C TYR A 605 -43.78 10.33 -6.27
N SER A 606 -43.10 9.90 -7.33
CA SER A 606 -43.01 10.63 -8.58
C SER A 606 -43.17 9.69 -9.78
N ALA A 607 -43.70 10.23 -10.87
CA ALA A 607 -43.86 9.54 -12.14
C ALA A 607 -43.09 10.27 -13.23
N SER A 608 -42.45 9.55 -14.15
CA SER A 608 -41.80 10.17 -15.31
C SER A 608 -41.85 9.27 -16.53
N ILE A 609 -41.81 9.90 -17.71
CA ILE A 609 -41.75 9.22 -19.01
C ILE A 609 -40.64 9.90 -19.81
N SER A 610 -39.56 9.18 -20.07
CA SER A 610 -38.49 9.64 -20.96
C SER A 610 -38.59 8.99 -22.33
N ALA A 611 -38.18 9.72 -23.36
CA ALA A 611 -38.02 9.26 -24.73
C ALA A 611 -36.62 9.66 -25.21
N SER A 612 -35.83 8.67 -25.64
CA SER A 612 -34.46 8.87 -26.14
C SER A 612 -34.26 8.18 -27.49
N THR A 613 -33.39 8.77 -28.32
CA THR A 613 -32.96 8.19 -29.59
C THR A 613 -31.48 8.49 -29.84
N THR A 614 -30.88 7.86 -30.85
CA THR A 614 -29.50 8.11 -31.28
C THR A 614 -29.49 8.41 -32.77
N LEU A 615 -29.10 9.62 -33.12
CA LEU A 615 -28.99 10.11 -34.49
C LEU A 615 -27.52 10.07 -34.93
N TYR A 616 -27.25 9.44 -36.08
CA TYR A 616 -25.90 9.31 -36.63
C TYR A 616 -25.74 10.22 -37.86
N GLY A 617 -24.94 11.28 -37.73
CA GLY A 617 -24.45 12.08 -38.85
C GLY A 617 -23.11 11.53 -39.36
N MET A 618 -23.03 11.18 -40.64
CA MET A 618 -21.81 10.74 -41.30
C MET A 618 -21.51 11.64 -42.50
N TYR A 619 -20.35 12.28 -42.51
CA TYR A 619 -19.83 13.00 -43.67
C TYR A 619 -18.55 12.33 -44.16
N GLU A 620 -18.59 11.74 -45.34
CA GLU A 620 -17.42 11.10 -45.98
C GLU A 620 -16.96 11.89 -47.20
N THR A 621 -15.65 12.02 -47.38
CA THR A 621 -15.08 12.79 -48.49
C THR A 621 -14.98 11.96 -49.76
N LYS A 622 -15.43 12.51 -50.90
CA LYS A 622 -15.44 11.82 -52.21
C LYS A 622 -14.06 11.38 -52.75
N LYS A 623 -12.94 11.76 -52.12
CA LYS A 623 -11.58 11.37 -52.50
C LYS A 623 -10.82 10.85 -51.28
N LYS A 624 -10.64 9.52 -51.19
CA LYS A 624 -9.97 8.80 -50.08
C LYS A 624 -8.51 9.26 -49.81
N THR A 625 -7.90 9.98 -50.75
CA THR A 625 -6.55 10.58 -50.65
C THR A 625 -6.50 11.89 -49.85
N ARG A 626 -7.65 12.48 -49.45
CA ARG A 626 -7.67 13.67 -48.60
C ARG A 626 -7.20 13.34 -47.18
N LYS A 627 -6.50 14.29 -46.55
CA LYS A 627 -5.99 14.16 -45.16
C LYS A 627 -7.12 13.83 -44.17
N LEU A 628 -8.24 14.56 -44.26
CA LEU A 628 -9.50 14.21 -43.60
C LEU A 628 -10.29 13.30 -44.54
N GLN A 629 -10.64 12.09 -44.09
CA GLN A 629 -11.41 11.14 -44.88
C GLN A 629 -12.89 11.15 -44.55
N ALA A 630 -13.24 11.13 -43.26
CA ALA A 630 -14.62 11.12 -42.78
C ALA A 630 -14.75 11.81 -41.41
N VAL A 631 -15.94 12.36 -41.14
CA VAL A 631 -16.37 12.89 -39.83
C VAL A 631 -17.65 12.17 -39.43
N ARG A 632 -17.67 11.65 -38.19
CA ARG A 632 -18.85 11.06 -37.55
C ARG A 632 -19.30 11.93 -36.39
N HIS A 633 -20.56 12.30 -36.41
CA HIS A 633 -21.25 12.97 -35.32
C HIS A 633 -22.35 12.02 -34.81
N THR A 634 -22.33 11.69 -33.52
CA THR A 634 -23.41 10.94 -32.88
C THR A 634 -24.13 11.85 -31.89
N ILE A 635 -25.43 12.03 -32.09
CA ILE A 635 -26.29 12.88 -31.24
C ILE A 635 -27.26 11.99 -30.48
N ASN A 636 -27.34 12.14 -29.16
CA ASN A 636 -28.28 11.47 -28.28
C ASN A 636 -29.24 12.52 -27.67
N PRO A 637 -30.29 12.94 -28.38
CA PRO A 637 -31.36 13.73 -27.77
C PRO A 637 -32.21 12.85 -26.84
N THR A 638 -32.54 13.38 -25.67
CA THR A 638 -33.52 12.82 -24.73
C THR A 638 -34.46 13.92 -24.27
N ILE A 639 -35.75 13.61 -24.24
CA ILE A 639 -36.80 14.47 -23.66
C ILE A 639 -37.52 13.63 -22.61
N GLY A 640 -37.87 14.21 -21.46
CA GLY A 640 -38.59 13.48 -20.42
C GLY A 640 -39.54 14.35 -19.61
N PHE A 641 -40.81 13.96 -19.58
CA PHE A 641 -41.78 14.56 -18.66
C PHE A 641 -41.64 13.90 -17.29
N SER A 642 -41.71 14.68 -16.22
CA SER A 642 -41.69 14.21 -14.83
C SER A 642 -42.70 14.97 -14.00
N TYR A 643 -43.39 14.27 -13.09
CA TYR A 643 -44.38 14.83 -12.19
C TYR A 643 -44.16 14.35 -10.76
N THR A 644 -44.14 15.31 -9.83
CA THR A 644 -44.12 15.09 -8.38
C THR A 644 -45.28 15.89 -7.77
N PRO A 645 -46.28 15.23 -7.15
CA PRO A 645 -47.39 15.91 -6.47
C PRO A 645 -46.92 16.73 -5.27
N ASP A 646 -47.80 17.59 -4.75
CA ASP A 646 -47.59 18.21 -3.46
C ASP A 646 -47.81 17.23 -2.28
N PHE A 647 -46.99 17.38 -1.24
CA PHE A 647 -47.09 16.68 0.04
C PHE A 647 -47.21 17.64 1.25
N LYS A 648 -47.45 18.95 1.02
CA LYS A 648 -47.68 19.98 2.04
C LYS A 648 -48.99 19.85 2.82
N ALA A 649 -49.99 19.16 2.28
CA ALA A 649 -51.34 19.05 2.84
C ALA A 649 -51.33 18.68 4.34
N LEU A 650 -51.80 19.61 5.18
CA LEU A 650 -51.74 19.54 6.66
C LEU A 650 -52.42 18.27 7.22
N GLU A 651 -53.47 17.78 6.56
CA GLU A 651 -54.18 16.54 6.89
C GLU A 651 -53.26 15.29 6.91
N ARG A 652 -52.16 15.31 6.15
CA ARG A 652 -51.17 14.22 6.15
C ARG A 652 -50.22 14.26 7.36
N GLY A 653 -50.25 15.32 8.16
CA GLY A 653 -49.39 15.51 9.34
C GLY A 653 -47.90 15.74 9.05
N TYR A 654 -47.49 15.74 7.78
CA TYR A 654 -46.09 15.91 7.36
C TYR A 654 -45.57 17.32 7.64
N TRP A 655 -46.47 18.31 7.60
CA TRP A 655 -46.20 19.72 7.82
C TRP A 655 -47.20 20.26 8.86
N LYS A 656 -46.76 21.19 9.69
CA LYS A 656 -47.58 21.88 10.70
C LYS A 656 -47.40 23.39 10.58
N ALA A 657 -48.48 24.11 10.87
CA ALA A 657 -48.48 25.54 11.11
C ALA A 657 -48.15 25.82 12.59
N VAL A 658 -47.32 26.82 12.86
CA VAL A 658 -47.10 27.39 14.20
C VAL A 658 -47.04 28.92 14.09
N GLN A 659 -47.53 29.62 15.11
CA GLN A 659 -47.38 31.07 15.19
C GLN A 659 -45.90 31.42 15.44
N SER A 660 -45.29 32.25 14.59
CA SER A 660 -43.86 32.59 14.65
C SER A 660 -43.55 33.77 15.58
N ASP A 661 -44.50 34.70 15.72
CA ASP A 661 -44.34 35.96 16.45
C ASP A 661 -45.68 36.46 17.01
N SER A 662 -45.64 37.51 17.83
CA SER A 662 -46.81 38.13 18.47
C SER A 662 -47.75 38.86 17.50
N THR A 663 -47.43 39.00 16.21
CA THR A 663 -48.33 39.60 15.21
C THR A 663 -49.30 38.60 14.59
N GLY A 664 -49.23 37.32 15.00
CA GLY A 664 -50.08 36.25 14.48
C GLY A 664 -49.59 35.65 13.16
N ARG A 665 -48.38 36.00 12.71
CA ARG A 665 -47.74 35.39 11.54
C ARG A 665 -47.55 33.89 11.77
N VAL A 666 -47.76 33.10 10.71
CA VAL A 666 -47.64 31.64 10.74
C VAL A 666 -46.40 31.18 9.98
N GLU A 667 -45.57 30.38 10.63
CA GLU A 667 -44.52 29.57 10.00
C GLU A 667 -45.08 28.17 9.70
N VAL A 668 -44.83 27.65 8.50
CA VAL A 668 -45.10 26.24 8.15
C VAL A 668 -43.78 25.47 8.19
N TYR A 669 -43.66 24.54 9.13
CA TYR A 669 -42.49 23.70 9.35
C TYR A 669 -42.88 22.22 9.27
N SER A 670 -41.89 21.31 9.19
CA SER A 670 -42.13 19.88 9.36
C SER A 670 -41.55 19.42 10.71
N PRO A 671 -42.33 18.75 11.58
CA PRO A 671 -41.82 18.14 12.81
C PRO A 671 -40.74 17.07 12.60
N PHE A 672 -40.48 16.66 11.35
CA PHE A 672 -39.52 15.61 11.00
C PHE A 672 -38.23 16.15 10.36
N SER A 673 -38.04 17.47 10.30
CA SER A 673 -36.87 18.10 9.64
C SER A 673 -35.52 17.72 10.24
N ASN A 674 -35.47 17.41 11.54
CA ASN A 674 -34.23 17.22 12.31
C ASN A 674 -33.85 15.73 12.42
N ASN A 675 -34.01 14.99 11.33
CA ASN A 675 -33.76 13.54 11.23
C ASN A 675 -32.82 13.21 10.05
N ALA A 676 -32.36 11.95 9.96
CA ALA A 676 -31.33 11.53 8.98
C ALA A 676 -31.75 11.63 7.50
N TYR A 677 -33.04 11.89 7.22
CA TYR A 677 -33.59 12.03 5.88
C TYR A 677 -34.47 13.27 5.79
N GLY A 678 -34.28 14.09 4.75
CA GLY A 678 -35.17 15.20 4.43
C GLY A 678 -36.58 14.73 4.08
N VAL A 679 -37.56 15.57 4.42
CA VAL A 679 -39.00 15.30 4.29
C VAL A 679 -39.51 15.43 2.84
N PRO A 680 -40.70 14.89 2.50
CA PRO A 680 -41.34 15.10 1.20
C PRO A 680 -41.49 16.59 0.81
N SER A 681 -41.37 16.87 -0.50
CA SER A 681 -41.54 18.21 -1.07
C SER A 681 -42.90 18.82 -0.71
N SER A 682 -42.89 20.08 -0.26
CA SER A 682 -44.08 20.94 -0.09
C SER A 682 -44.38 21.81 -1.30
N VAL A 683 -43.86 21.40 -2.47
CA VAL A 683 -43.97 22.08 -3.75
C VAL A 683 -44.26 21.03 -4.83
N GLU A 684 -45.37 21.22 -5.55
CA GLU A 684 -45.72 20.44 -6.74
C GLU A 684 -44.79 20.81 -7.91
N ALA A 685 -44.38 19.82 -8.70
CA ALA A 685 -43.51 20.05 -9.85
C ALA A 685 -43.84 19.11 -11.01
N ALA A 686 -44.24 19.70 -12.15
CA ALA A 686 -44.30 19.03 -13.44
C ALA A 686 -43.18 19.60 -14.32
N SER A 687 -42.10 18.86 -14.53
CA SER A 687 -40.94 19.35 -15.30
C SER A 687 -40.74 18.59 -16.62
N LEU A 688 -40.66 19.35 -17.71
CA LEU A 688 -40.21 18.88 -19.01
C LEU A 688 -38.69 18.98 -19.06
N THR A 689 -38.01 17.87 -18.85
CA THR A 689 -36.55 17.75 -18.96
C THR A 689 -36.14 17.55 -20.42
N PHE A 690 -35.00 18.10 -20.80
CA PHE A 690 -34.37 17.90 -22.10
C PHE A 690 -32.86 17.78 -21.93
N SER A 691 -32.23 16.90 -22.70
CA SER A 691 -30.78 16.78 -22.79
C SER A 691 -30.33 16.42 -24.20
N LEU A 692 -29.21 16.99 -24.61
CA LEU A 692 -28.55 16.77 -25.89
C LEU A 692 -27.11 16.35 -25.62
N GLY A 693 -26.82 15.07 -25.80
CA GLY A 693 -25.44 14.57 -25.82
C GLY A 693 -24.91 14.50 -27.26
N GLN A 694 -23.68 14.94 -27.48
CA GLN A 694 -22.97 14.93 -28.76
C GLN A 694 -21.59 14.30 -28.60
N THR A 695 -21.18 13.43 -29.53
CA THR A 695 -19.79 12.97 -29.68
C THR A 695 -19.33 13.19 -31.13
N LEU A 696 -18.11 13.69 -31.31
CA LEU A 696 -17.56 14.06 -32.62
C LEU A 696 -16.21 13.37 -32.85
N GLU A 697 -16.14 12.55 -33.90
CA GLU A 697 -14.98 11.76 -34.26
C GLU A 697 -14.60 11.99 -35.73
N MET A 698 -13.33 11.89 -36.07
CA MET A 698 -12.84 11.96 -37.45
C MET A 698 -11.89 10.80 -37.79
N LYS A 699 -11.85 10.43 -39.06
CA LYS A 699 -10.83 9.56 -39.66
C LYS A 699 -9.87 10.41 -40.48
N VAL A 700 -8.57 10.31 -40.16
CA VAL A 700 -7.49 11.06 -40.78
C VAL A 700 -6.50 10.08 -41.43
N LEU A 701 -6.05 10.35 -42.64
CA LEU A 701 -5.04 9.53 -43.32
C LEU A 701 -3.73 9.52 -42.52
N SER A 702 -3.16 8.34 -42.28
CA SER A 702 -1.95 8.14 -41.46
C SER A 702 -0.90 7.31 -42.21
N LYS A 703 0.32 7.85 -42.34
CA LYS A 703 1.48 7.15 -42.91
C LYS A 703 2.24 6.24 -41.92
N ARG A 704 1.79 6.17 -40.65
CA ARG A 704 2.46 5.41 -39.57
C ARG A 704 1.57 4.33 -38.93
N ASP A 705 0.39 4.11 -39.50
CA ASP A 705 -0.62 3.20 -38.96
C ASP A 705 -0.81 2.07 -39.98
N THR A 706 -0.81 0.82 -39.54
CA THR A 706 -0.97 -0.35 -40.44
C THR A 706 -2.32 -0.40 -41.14
N SER A 707 -3.33 0.30 -40.60
CA SER A 707 -4.63 0.50 -41.26
C SER A 707 -4.63 1.64 -42.30
N GLY A 708 -3.55 2.42 -42.39
CA GLY A 708 -3.46 3.65 -43.18
C GLY A 708 -4.32 4.82 -42.68
N VAL A 709 -5.14 4.63 -41.62
CA VAL A 709 -6.17 5.59 -41.19
C VAL A 709 -6.23 5.72 -39.67
N LYS A 710 -5.85 6.89 -39.14
CA LYS A 710 -5.93 7.19 -37.72
C LYS A 710 -7.30 7.76 -37.37
N LYS A 711 -8.01 7.11 -36.45
CA LYS A 711 -9.21 7.68 -35.81
C LYS A 711 -8.78 8.68 -34.73
N VAL A 712 -9.43 9.85 -34.69
CA VAL A 712 -9.23 10.90 -33.70
C VAL A 712 -10.58 11.35 -33.17
N LYS A 713 -10.70 11.57 -31.87
CA LYS A 713 -11.89 12.19 -31.27
C LYS A 713 -11.66 13.69 -31.15
N LEU A 714 -12.62 14.48 -31.62
CA LEU A 714 -12.62 15.94 -31.52
C LEU A 714 -13.46 16.42 -30.33
N ILE A 715 -14.51 15.67 -30.01
CA ILE A 715 -15.35 15.85 -28.81
C ILE A 715 -15.66 14.44 -28.31
N ASP A 716 -15.22 14.11 -27.10
CA ASP A 716 -15.61 12.86 -26.43
C ASP A 716 -17.06 12.94 -25.93
N GLU A 717 -17.42 14.09 -25.37
CA GLU A 717 -18.75 14.43 -24.90
C GLU A 717 -18.93 15.94 -24.98
N LEU A 718 -19.97 16.40 -25.65
CA LEU A 718 -20.60 17.70 -25.42
C LEU A 718 -22.01 17.40 -24.92
N SER A 719 -22.32 17.74 -23.67
CA SER A 719 -23.66 17.56 -23.11
C SER A 719 -24.22 18.90 -22.65
N ILE A 720 -25.45 19.18 -23.09
CA ILE A 720 -26.27 20.31 -22.61
C ILE A 720 -27.56 19.69 -22.08
N SER A 721 -28.02 20.13 -20.92
CA SER A 721 -29.32 19.72 -20.39
C SER A 721 -30.03 20.86 -19.67
N GLY A 722 -31.32 20.70 -19.45
CA GLY A 722 -32.17 21.63 -18.72
C GLY A 722 -33.53 21.02 -18.41
N SER A 723 -34.34 21.75 -17.66
CA SER A 723 -35.73 21.40 -17.40
C SER A 723 -36.61 22.65 -17.36
N TYR A 724 -37.87 22.50 -17.74
CA TYR A 724 -38.87 23.56 -17.66
C TYR A 724 -40.01 23.11 -16.74
N ASN A 725 -40.15 23.75 -15.57
CA ASN A 725 -41.26 23.51 -14.66
C ASN A 725 -42.51 24.24 -15.16
N LEU A 726 -43.54 23.45 -15.47
CA LEU A 726 -44.83 23.87 -16.01
C LEU A 726 -45.78 24.45 -14.94
N ILE A 727 -45.46 24.25 -13.65
CA ILE A 727 -46.29 24.68 -12.51
C ILE A 727 -45.75 25.97 -11.86
N ALA A 728 -44.53 26.41 -12.20
CA ALA A 728 -43.93 27.59 -11.59
C ALA A 728 -44.48 28.92 -12.16
N ASP A 729 -45.08 29.76 -11.30
CA ASP A 729 -45.65 31.07 -11.65
C ASP A 729 -44.67 31.99 -12.42
N SER A 730 -43.38 31.85 -12.15
CA SER A 730 -42.31 32.56 -12.86
C SER A 730 -40.99 31.78 -12.83
N MET A 731 -40.06 32.15 -13.71
CA MET A 731 -38.71 31.57 -13.80
C MET A 731 -38.66 30.04 -13.97
N GLY A 732 -39.65 29.45 -14.65
CA GLY A 732 -39.79 27.99 -14.78
C GLY A 732 -38.65 27.25 -15.51
N LEU A 733 -37.78 27.93 -16.26
CA LEU A 733 -36.62 27.30 -16.90
C LEU A 733 -35.45 27.13 -15.91
N SER A 734 -34.96 25.91 -15.72
CA SER A 734 -33.80 25.65 -14.88
C SER A 734 -32.54 26.29 -15.45
N ASN A 735 -31.51 26.40 -14.61
CA ASN A 735 -30.15 26.59 -15.12
C ASN A 735 -29.79 25.45 -16.09
N LEU A 736 -28.97 25.76 -17.09
CA LEU A 736 -28.55 24.87 -18.15
C LEU A 736 -27.08 24.46 -17.93
N PRO A 737 -26.80 23.30 -17.31
CA PRO A 737 -25.44 22.76 -17.26
C PRO A 737 -24.98 22.33 -18.66
N LEU A 738 -23.81 22.85 -19.03
CA LEU A 738 -23.00 22.55 -20.20
C LEU A 738 -21.76 21.78 -19.75
N ARG A 739 -21.41 20.69 -20.43
CA ARG A 739 -20.14 19.98 -20.28
C ARG A 739 -19.53 19.72 -21.66
N LEU A 740 -18.22 19.90 -21.78
CA LEU A 740 -17.44 19.65 -22.99
C LEU A 740 -16.12 18.98 -22.60
N ARG A 741 -15.98 17.70 -22.94
CA ARG A 741 -14.78 16.89 -22.76
C ARG A 741 -14.18 16.51 -24.11
N SER A 742 -12.87 16.67 -24.27
CA SER A 742 -12.17 16.33 -25.51
C SER A 742 -10.72 15.92 -25.29
N THR A 743 -10.34 14.74 -25.76
CA THR A 743 -8.93 14.32 -25.93
C THR A 743 -8.51 14.38 -27.40
N ILE A 744 -8.23 15.59 -27.91
CA ILE A 744 -7.86 15.85 -29.32
C ILE A 744 -6.58 15.09 -29.72
N ILE A 745 -5.67 14.91 -28.77
CA ILE A 745 -4.41 14.16 -28.90
C ILE A 745 -4.34 13.22 -27.69
N LYS A 746 -3.68 12.04 -27.83
CA LYS A 746 -3.53 11.06 -26.73
C LYS A 746 -3.08 11.67 -25.40
N ASN A 747 -2.30 12.74 -25.46
CA ASN A 747 -1.64 13.38 -24.32
C ASN A 747 -2.19 14.79 -24.02
N PHE A 748 -3.32 15.21 -24.63
CA PHE A 748 -3.92 16.52 -24.41
C PHE A 748 -5.43 16.38 -24.17
N GLY A 749 -5.87 16.76 -22.99
CA GLY A 749 -7.27 16.73 -22.56
C GLY A 749 -7.78 18.12 -22.18
N ILE A 750 -8.93 18.48 -22.74
CA ILE A 750 -9.73 19.63 -22.30
C ILE A 750 -10.97 19.09 -21.60
N ASN A 751 -11.28 19.64 -20.43
CA ASN A 751 -12.58 19.47 -19.76
C ASN A 751 -13.11 20.85 -19.35
N ILE A 752 -14.28 21.20 -19.85
CA ILE A 752 -15.00 22.44 -19.53
C ILE A 752 -16.37 22.03 -18.98
N SER A 753 -16.75 22.53 -17.81
CA SER A 753 -18.12 22.41 -17.33
C SER A 753 -18.60 23.73 -16.75
N ALA A 754 -19.76 24.19 -17.21
CA ALA A 754 -20.32 25.50 -16.87
C ALA A 754 -21.83 25.41 -16.64
N THR A 755 -22.36 26.28 -15.79
CA THR A 755 -23.80 26.38 -15.52
C THR A 755 -24.30 27.73 -16.00
N LEU A 756 -25.20 27.73 -16.99
CA LEU A 756 -25.83 28.95 -17.49
C LEU A 756 -27.16 29.19 -16.78
N ASP A 757 -27.34 30.36 -16.16
CA ASP A 757 -28.65 30.86 -15.74
C ASP A 757 -29.30 31.59 -16.92
N PRO A 758 -30.46 31.16 -17.43
CA PRO A 758 -31.12 31.81 -18.56
C PRO A 758 -31.72 33.19 -18.19
N TYR A 759 -31.79 33.54 -16.91
CA TYR A 759 -32.45 34.76 -16.42
C TYR A 759 -31.48 35.91 -16.07
N GLU A 760 -31.98 37.14 -16.24
CA GLU A 760 -31.31 38.37 -15.80
C GLU A 760 -31.37 38.57 -14.27
N VAL A 761 -30.57 39.52 -13.78
CA VAL A 761 -30.52 39.94 -12.37
C VAL A 761 -30.46 41.47 -12.26
N THR A 762 -31.05 42.02 -11.21
CA THR A 762 -31.02 43.45 -10.87
C THR A 762 -29.70 43.87 -10.19
N PRO A 763 -29.36 45.17 -10.10
CA PRO A 763 -28.15 45.64 -9.40
C PRO A 763 -28.04 45.24 -7.91
N GLU A 764 -29.16 44.88 -7.29
CA GLU A 764 -29.28 44.41 -5.90
C GLU A 764 -29.05 42.90 -5.76
N GLY A 765 -28.94 42.16 -6.86
CA GLY A 765 -28.69 40.71 -6.89
C GLY A 765 -29.91 39.82 -7.06
N GLN A 766 -31.11 40.37 -7.25
CA GLN A 766 -32.35 39.60 -7.40
C GLN A 766 -32.54 39.08 -8.84
N ARG A 767 -32.90 37.81 -9.01
CA ARG A 767 -33.22 37.22 -10.33
C ARG A 767 -34.59 37.71 -10.80
N ILE A 768 -34.71 38.04 -12.08
CA ILE A 768 -35.95 38.53 -12.70
C ILE A 768 -36.36 37.64 -13.88
N ASN A 769 -37.67 37.54 -14.13
CA ASN A 769 -38.24 36.70 -15.20
C ASN A 769 -38.06 37.31 -16.61
N LYS A 770 -36.83 37.73 -16.95
CA LYS A 770 -36.40 38.18 -18.28
C LYS A 770 -35.31 37.23 -18.78
N LEU A 771 -35.56 36.59 -19.93
CA LEU A 771 -34.62 35.65 -20.53
C LEU A 771 -33.49 36.41 -21.27
N MET A 772 -32.24 36.04 -20.98
CA MET A 772 -31.04 36.61 -21.62
C MET A 772 -30.96 36.38 -23.13
N TRP A 773 -31.77 35.46 -23.65
CA TRP A 773 -31.94 35.21 -25.09
C TRP A 773 -32.38 36.48 -25.84
N ARG A 774 -33.12 37.39 -25.17
CA ARG A 774 -33.49 38.72 -25.71
C ARG A 774 -32.28 39.63 -25.98
N ARG A 775 -31.10 39.30 -25.44
CA ARG A 775 -29.81 40.00 -25.61
C ARG A 775 -28.80 39.16 -26.38
N GLY A 776 -29.25 38.12 -27.09
CA GLY A 776 -28.41 37.23 -27.91
C GLY A 776 -27.53 36.24 -27.12
N LEU A 777 -27.67 36.16 -25.80
CA LEU A 777 -26.86 35.28 -24.95
C LEU A 777 -27.71 34.09 -24.46
N PRO A 778 -27.22 32.83 -24.54
CA PRO A 778 -27.99 31.64 -24.12
C PRO A 778 -28.26 31.59 -22.60
N GLY A 779 -27.50 32.35 -21.82
CA GLY A 779 -27.62 32.54 -20.38
C GLY A 779 -26.34 33.14 -19.81
N ARG A 780 -26.39 33.61 -18.55
CA ARG A 780 -25.21 34.05 -17.80
C ARG A 780 -24.51 32.85 -17.19
N ILE A 781 -23.19 32.79 -17.32
CA ILE A 781 -22.35 31.85 -16.57
C ILE A 781 -22.45 32.15 -15.06
N VAL A 782 -23.02 31.21 -14.30
CA VAL A 782 -23.07 31.24 -12.82
C VAL A 782 -21.82 30.61 -12.24
N ASN A 783 -21.40 29.48 -12.81
CA ASN A 783 -20.12 28.84 -12.56
C ASN A 783 -19.53 28.32 -13.88
N ALA A 784 -18.20 28.25 -13.95
CA ALA A 784 -17.49 27.52 -14.98
C ALA A 784 -16.16 27.01 -14.41
N SER A 785 -15.93 25.71 -14.51
CA SER A 785 -14.65 25.07 -14.24
C SER A 785 -14.06 24.54 -15.55
N THR A 786 -12.83 24.94 -15.84
CA THR A 786 -12.11 24.55 -17.06
C THR A 786 -10.74 24.02 -16.67
N SER A 787 -10.43 22.77 -17.04
CA SER A 787 -9.09 22.21 -16.90
C SER A 787 -8.49 21.81 -18.24
N PHE A 788 -7.24 22.24 -18.46
CA PHE A 788 -6.40 21.90 -19.60
C PHE A 788 -5.24 21.05 -19.10
N GLY A 789 -5.24 19.75 -19.44
CA GLY A 789 -4.16 18.82 -19.11
C GLY A 789 -3.32 18.50 -20.36
N TYR A 790 -2.00 18.69 -20.28
CA TYR A 790 -1.04 18.19 -21.28
C TYR A 790 0.02 17.33 -20.58
N THR A 791 0.37 16.18 -21.18
CA THR A 791 1.44 15.31 -20.69
C THR A 791 2.50 15.11 -21.77
N PHE A 792 3.58 15.89 -21.71
CA PHE A 792 4.71 15.70 -22.61
C PHE A 792 5.49 14.45 -22.16
N ASN A 793 5.61 13.45 -23.03
CA ASN A 793 6.47 12.30 -22.80
C ASN A 793 7.65 12.34 -23.78
N SER A 794 8.80 11.83 -23.35
CA SER A 794 9.86 11.39 -24.25
C SER A 794 9.30 10.43 -25.30
N ARG A 795 9.94 10.39 -26.45
CA ARG A 795 9.51 9.57 -27.57
C ARG A 795 9.79 8.09 -27.26
N SER A 796 8.74 7.35 -26.90
CA SER A 796 8.79 5.89 -26.81
C SER A 796 9.01 5.32 -28.21
N ASP A 797 10.27 5.10 -28.60
CA ASP A 797 10.56 4.11 -29.62
C ASP A 797 10.46 2.73 -28.94
N ASN A 798 9.63 1.85 -29.48
CA ASN A 798 9.20 0.64 -28.78
C ASN A 798 10.30 -0.45 -28.71
N SER A 799 11.53 -0.11 -29.05
CA SER A 799 12.72 -0.98 -29.00
C SER A 799 13.38 -1.03 -27.61
N VAL A 800 13.25 0.00 -26.78
CA VAL A 800 13.87 0.07 -25.44
C VAL A 800 12.91 0.72 -24.43
N PRO A 801 12.38 -0.03 -23.44
CA PRO A 801 11.61 0.54 -22.34
C PRO A 801 12.46 1.48 -21.48
N ALA A 802 11.85 2.56 -20.99
CA ALA A 802 12.45 3.36 -19.93
C ALA A 802 12.52 2.54 -18.64
N ILE A 803 13.65 2.59 -17.93
CA ILE A 803 13.97 1.69 -16.79
C ILE A 803 13.02 1.78 -15.58
N ASN A 804 12.07 2.72 -15.61
CA ASN A 804 11.10 3.02 -14.54
C ASN A 804 9.63 2.78 -14.94
N ASP A 805 9.31 2.16 -16.09
CA ASP A 805 7.93 1.74 -16.38
C ASP A 805 7.61 0.40 -15.71
N ILE A 806 6.98 0.48 -14.54
CA ILE A 806 6.59 -0.66 -13.70
C ILE A 806 5.37 -1.41 -14.28
N ASN A 807 4.68 -0.91 -15.32
CA ASN A 807 3.35 -1.40 -15.72
C ASN A 807 3.26 -2.07 -17.10
N SER A 808 4.33 -2.15 -17.92
CA SER A 808 4.27 -2.94 -19.16
C SER A 808 5.59 -3.59 -19.60
N ILE A 809 5.76 -4.88 -19.28
CA ILE A 809 6.67 -5.80 -19.97
C ILE A 809 5.93 -7.13 -20.19
N ASP A 810 6.01 -7.68 -21.40
CA ASP A 810 5.48 -9.01 -21.75
C ASP A 810 6.57 -10.09 -21.51
N PRO A 811 6.25 -11.25 -20.91
CA PRO A 811 7.24 -12.31 -20.64
C PRO A 811 8.03 -12.80 -21.87
N LEU A 812 7.52 -12.64 -23.10
CA LEU A 812 8.17 -13.16 -24.31
C LEU A 812 9.43 -12.39 -24.76
N TYR A 813 9.73 -11.22 -24.19
CA TYR A 813 10.86 -10.37 -24.61
C TYR A 813 12.03 -10.30 -23.60
N GLN A 814 12.07 -11.18 -22.62
CA GLN A 814 13.02 -11.10 -21.50
C GLN A 814 14.44 -11.65 -21.80
N ASN A 815 14.83 -11.87 -23.06
CA ASN A 815 16.06 -12.61 -23.38
C ASN A 815 16.92 -12.00 -24.51
N PRO A 816 17.84 -11.06 -24.19
CA PRO A 816 18.85 -10.53 -25.13
C PRO A 816 19.93 -11.53 -25.57
N PHE A 817 19.85 -12.79 -25.12
CA PHE A 817 20.89 -13.81 -25.29
C PHE A 817 20.61 -14.84 -26.40
N TYR A 818 19.54 -14.67 -27.19
CA TYR A 818 19.24 -15.58 -28.31
C TYR A 818 19.99 -15.18 -29.58
N ASP A 819 21.26 -15.59 -29.68
CA ASP A 819 21.99 -15.66 -30.95
C ASP A 819 21.68 -17.01 -31.63
N PRO A 820 21.02 -17.05 -32.81
CA PRO A 820 20.69 -18.31 -33.48
C PRO A 820 21.87 -18.97 -34.21
N TYR A 821 23.02 -18.30 -34.34
CA TYR A 821 24.14 -18.74 -35.20
C TYR A 821 25.54 -18.68 -34.57
N GLY A 822 25.72 -17.98 -33.44
CA GLY A 822 26.86 -18.18 -32.52
C GLY A 822 28.23 -17.73 -33.05
N GLN A 823 28.28 -16.66 -33.85
CA GLN A 823 29.46 -16.26 -34.63
C GLN A 823 29.78 -14.74 -34.51
N MET A 824 29.79 -14.19 -33.30
CA MET A 824 30.26 -12.82 -33.04
C MET A 824 31.23 -12.69 -31.86
N ASP A 825 32.41 -12.15 -32.15
CA ASP A 825 33.48 -11.83 -31.20
C ASP A 825 33.04 -10.77 -30.15
N PRO A 826 33.28 -10.98 -28.84
CA PRO A 826 33.05 -9.99 -27.77
C PRO A 826 33.79 -8.65 -27.90
N VAL A 827 34.86 -8.55 -28.69
CA VAL A 827 35.54 -7.27 -28.99
C VAL A 827 34.81 -6.54 -30.11
N LEU A 828 34.55 -7.20 -31.24
CA LEU A 828 33.74 -6.65 -32.34
C LEU A 828 32.34 -6.23 -31.87
N ARG A 829 31.69 -7.02 -31.00
CA ARG A 829 30.39 -6.68 -30.37
C ARG A 829 30.47 -5.40 -29.51
N ARG A 830 31.59 -5.15 -28.84
CA ARG A 830 31.83 -3.89 -28.11
C ARG A 830 32.10 -2.72 -29.06
N GLN A 831 32.78 -2.93 -30.19
CA GLN A 831 32.94 -1.89 -31.20
C GLN A 831 31.59 -1.51 -31.84
N TYR A 832 30.73 -2.47 -32.17
CA TYR A 832 29.37 -2.18 -32.65
C TYR A 832 28.51 -1.43 -31.62
N MET A 833 28.60 -1.79 -30.33
CA MET A 833 27.92 -1.03 -29.26
C MET A 833 28.51 0.38 -29.06
N ALA A 834 29.81 0.59 -29.32
CA ALA A 834 30.44 1.91 -29.26
C ALA A 834 30.18 2.78 -30.52
N GLN A 835 29.89 2.16 -31.66
CA GLN A 835 29.53 2.83 -32.93
C GLN A 835 28.02 3.02 -33.09
N THR A 836 27.20 2.37 -32.27
CA THR A 836 25.78 2.71 -32.15
C THR A 836 25.72 4.11 -31.53
N TYR A 837 25.12 5.07 -32.24
CA TYR A 837 24.91 6.42 -31.70
C TYR A 837 24.23 6.31 -30.33
N TYR A 838 24.82 6.94 -29.31
CA TYR A 838 24.14 7.14 -28.02
C TYR A 838 22.87 7.94 -28.29
N ASP A 839 21.72 7.27 -28.29
CA ASP A 839 20.44 7.94 -28.36
C ASP A 839 20.20 8.62 -27.02
N PHE A 840 20.37 9.96 -27.01
CA PHE A 840 20.07 10.81 -25.86
C PHE A 840 18.55 10.99 -25.65
N SER A 841 17.76 9.93 -25.91
CA SER A 841 16.34 9.82 -25.58
C SER A 841 16.11 9.59 -24.09
N LEU A 842 16.78 10.42 -23.27
CA LEU A 842 16.60 10.52 -21.82
C LEU A 842 15.10 10.44 -21.50
N PRO A 843 14.62 9.43 -20.75
CA PRO A 843 13.19 9.28 -20.55
C PRO A 843 12.69 10.36 -19.60
N TRP A 844 11.73 11.14 -20.07
CA TRP A 844 11.14 12.25 -19.35
C TRP A 844 9.62 12.30 -19.53
N ASN A 845 8.92 12.69 -18.48
CA ASN A 845 7.48 12.92 -18.47
C ASN A 845 7.22 14.23 -17.74
N LEU A 846 6.54 15.17 -18.40
CA LEU A 846 6.13 16.47 -17.85
C LEU A 846 4.62 16.63 -17.99
N GLY A 847 3.90 16.54 -16.87
CA GLY A 847 2.50 16.89 -16.74
C GLY A 847 2.32 18.37 -16.42
N PHE A 848 1.42 19.03 -17.13
CA PHE A 848 0.95 20.37 -16.88
C PHE A 848 -0.59 20.35 -16.84
N THR A 849 -1.17 20.86 -15.76
CA THR A 849 -2.63 21.00 -15.61
C THR A 849 -2.97 22.43 -15.20
N TYR A 850 -3.50 23.21 -16.13
CA TYR A 850 -4.03 24.54 -15.85
C TYR A 850 -5.53 24.47 -15.58
N SER A 851 -5.95 24.96 -14.41
CA SER A 851 -7.33 24.96 -13.94
C SER A 851 -7.83 26.39 -13.69
N ILE A 852 -8.99 26.70 -14.27
CA ILE A 852 -9.74 27.95 -14.04
C ILE A 852 -11.04 27.57 -13.33
N ASN A 853 -11.32 28.18 -12.18
CA ASN A 853 -12.60 28.09 -11.49
C ASN A 853 -13.23 29.49 -11.39
N TYR A 854 -14.29 29.71 -12.18
CA TYR A 854 -15.12 30.90 -12.17
C TYR A 854 -16.42 30.61 -11.40
N GLY A 855 -16.82 31.52 -10.53
CA GLY A 855 -18.13 31.52 -9.87
C GLY A 855 -18.65 32.94 -9.67
N ILE A 856 -19.96 33.10 -9.47
CA ILE A 856 -20.57 34.36 -9.05
C ILE A 856 -21.15 34.24 -7.65
N SER A 857 -21.01 35.31 -6.86
CA SER A 857 -21.75 35.52 -5.61
C SER A 857 -22.70 36.69 -5.78
N TYR A 858 -23.98 36.48 -5.51
CA TYR A 858 -24.98 37.55 -5.56
C TYR A 858 -24.78 38.53 -4.40
N VAL A 859 -24.64 39.80 -4.73
CA VAL A 859 -24.39 40.89 -3.79
C VAL A 859 -25.00 42.17 -4.36
N ASN A 860 -25.59 43.00 -3.52
CA ASN A 860 -25.92 44.36 -3.92
C ASN A 860 -24.61 45.13 -4.15
N ASN A 861 -24.39 45.56 -5.40
CA ASN A 861 -23.16 46.25 -5.81
C ASN A 861 -23.42 47.43 -6.76
N GLY A 862 -24.68 47.90 -6.83
CA GLY A 862 -25.09 49.06 -7.64
C GLY A 862 -24.88 48.94 -9.15
N THR A 863 -24.45 47.79 -9.68
CA THR A 863 -24.03 47.65 -11.09
C THR A 863 -24.52 46.36 -11.74
N THR A 864 -24.17 45.19 -11.20
CA THR A 864 -24.45 43.88 -11.81
C THR A 864 -25.28 42.96 -10.92
N GLY A 865 -25.39 43.23 -9.62
CA GLY A 865 -25.97 42.32 -8.63
C GLY A 865 -25.13 41.10 -8.28
N TYR A 866 -23.88 41.01 -8.77
CA TYR A 866 -22.99 39.90 -8.45
C TYR A 866 -21.51 40.25 -8.55
N LYS A 867 -20.72 39.75 -7.60
CA LYS A 867 -19.27 39.74 -7.63
C LYS A 867 -18.80 38.45 -8.32
N LYS A 868 -17.87 38.60 -9.26
CA LYS A 868 -17.18 37.47 -9.89
C LYS A 868 -16.04 37.02 -8.98
N ASN A 869 -15.92 35.72 -8.74
CA ASN A 869 -14.76 35.09 -8.13
C ASN A 869 -14.07 34.24 -9.20
N VAL A 870 -12.76 34.40 -9.37
CA VAL A 870 -11.98 33.71 -10.40
C VAL A 870 -10.67 33.22 -9.79
N GLN A 871 -10.59 31.91 -9.56
CA GLN A 871 -9.40 31.22 -9.08
C GLN A 871 -8.71 30.55 -10.27
N GLN A 872 -7.39 30.76 -10.40
CA GLN A 872 -6.60 30.26 -11.52
C GLN A 872 -5.34 29.59 -10.98
N SER A 873 -5.19 28.28 -11.19
CA SER A 873 -4.03 27.52 -10.74
C SER A 873 -3.38 26.73 -11.87
N ILE A 874 -2.06 26.86 -11.98
CA ILE A 874 -1.24 25.94 -12.76
C ILE A 874 -0.69 24.91 -11.78
N ASN A 875 -0.90 23.62 -12.05
CA ASN A 875 -0.19 22.53 -11.39
C ASN A 875 0.77 21.89 -12.39
N PHE A 876 1.98 21.58 -11.94
CA PHE A 876 3.00 20.92 -12.75
C PHE A 876 3.58 19.73 -11.99
N ASN A 877 3.88 18.66 -12.71
CA ASN A 877 4.52 17.47 -12.18
C ASN A 877 5.43 16.86 -13.25
N GLY A 878 6.51 16.21 -12.86
CA GLY A 878 7.39 15.59 -13.83
C GLY A 878 8.42 14.67 -13.24
N ASN A 879 8.98 13.83 -14.11
CA ASN A 879 10.16 13.03 -13.82
C ASN A 879 11.10 13.12 -15.04
N ILE A 880 12.38 13.39 -14.80
CA ILE A 880 13.43 13.50 -15.82
C ILE A 880 14.62 12.65 -15.36
N ASN A 881 14.96 11.61 -16.12
CA ASN A 881 16.25 10.95 -15.94
C ASN A 881 17.34 11.78 -16.63
N LEU A 882 18.17 12.49 -15.86
CA LEU A 882 19.32 13.24 -16.39
C LEU A 882 20.41 12.31 -16.94
N THR A 883 20.55 11.14 -16.32
CA THR A 883 21.41 10.05 -16.79
C THR A 883 20.72 8.71 -16.48
N PRO A 884 21.16 7.57 -17.05
CA PRO A 884 20.63 6.25 -16.68
C PRO A 884 20.72 5.91 -15.18
N LYS A 885 21.56 6.64 -14.42
CA LYS A 885 21.76 6.49 -12.97
C LYS A 885 21.32 7.73 -12.16
N THR A 886 20.56 8.67 -12.72
CA THR A 886 20.10 9.86 -11.97
C THR A 886 18.74 10.36 -12.45
N GLY A 887 17.73 10.24 -11.59
CA GLY A 887 16.36 10.73 -11.79
C GLY A 887 16.08 11.98 -10.98
N ILE A 888 15.29 12.90 -11.53
CA ILE A 888 14.73 14.05 -10.83
C ILE A 888 13.22 14.03 -11.01
N THR A 889 12.50 13.73 -9.94
CA THR A 889 11.05 13.92 -9.85
C THR A 889 10.76 15.28 -9.22
N PHE A 890 9.80 16.02 -9.75
CA PHE A 890 9.36 17.28 -9.18
C PHE A 890 7.86 17.47 -9.33
N GLN A 891 7.25 18.18 -8.39
CA GLN A 891 5.84 18.54 -8.42
C GLN A 891 5.61 19.88 -7.72
N GLY A 892 4.57 20.59 -8.10
CA GLY A 892 4.24 21.89 -7.54
C GLY A 892 3.09 22.57 -8.26
N GLY A 893 2.88 23.84 -7.93
CA GLY A 893 1.90 24.67 -8.61
C GLY A 893 2.12 26.16 -8.39
N PHE A 894 1.29 26.96 -9.04
CA PHE A 894 1.31 28.41 -9.02
C PHE A 894 -0.13 28.93 -9.02
N ASN A 895 -0.49 29.69 -8.01
CA ASN A 895 -1.79 30.33 -7.91
C ASN A 895 -1.72 31.71 -8.57
N ILE A 896 -2.19 31.81 -9.81
CA ILE A 896 -2.20 33.05 -10.62
C ILE A 896 -3.07 34.14 -9.96
N SER A 897 -4.07 33.76 -9.16
CA SER A 897 -4.94 34.72 -8.45
C SER A 897 -4.27 35.38 -7.24
N GLU A 898 -3.20 34.79 -6.69
CA GLU A 898 -2.41 35.32 -5.57
C GLU A 898 -1.00 35.77 -6.01
N GLY A 899 -0.49 35.24 -7.13
CA GLY A 899 0.87 35.49 -7.62
C GLY A 899 1.94 34.59 -6.99
N GLU A 900 1.53 33.58 -6.22
CA GLU A 900 2.41 32.76 -5.38
C GLU A 900 2.57 31.32 -5.89
N LEU A 901 3.74 30.73 -5.61
CA LEU A 901 4.01 29.30 -5.83
C LEU A 901 3.46 28.48 -4.66
N THR A 902 2.64 27.48 -4.96
CA THR A 902 2.17 26.52 -3.95
C THR A 902 3.28 25.54 -3.58
N THR A 903 3.18 24.91 -2.40
CA THR A 903 4.22 24.02 -1.85
C THR A 903 4.68 23.00 -2.88
N SER A 904 5.90 23.19 -3.37
CA SER A 904 6.51 22.38 -4.42
C SER A 904 7.60 21.50 -3.81
N SER A 905 7.77 20.29 -4.32
CA SER A 905 8.77 19.34 -3.83
C SER A 905 9.59 18.78 -4.99
N ILE A 906 10.91 18.80 -4.84
CA ILE A 906 11.89 18.25 -5.78
C ILE A 906 12.60 17.07 -5.10
N THR A 907 12.62 15.91 -5.75
CA THR A 907 13.29 14.70 -5.28
C THR A 907 14.29 14.23 -6.33
N ILE A 908 15.58 14.28 -6.00
CA ILE A 908 16.69 13.82 -6.81
C ILE A 908 17.13 12.46 -6.28
N THR A 909 17.13 11.43 -7.12
CA THR A 909 17.65 10.10 -6.79
C THR A 909 18.86 9.77 -7.68
N ARG A 910 19.93 9.24 -7.07
CA ARG A 910 21.13 8.82 -7.79
C ARG A 910 21.54 7.41 -7.40
N ASP A 911 21.76 6.60 -8.43
CA ASP A 911 22.28 5.25 -8.36
C ASP A 911 23.81 5.30 -8.39
N LEU A 912 24.46 4.75 -7.36
CA LEU A 912 25.91 4.61 -7.24
C LEU A 912 26.32 3.12 -7.28
N HIS A 913 25.70 2.35 -8.18
CA HIS A 913 25.81 0.89 -8.31
C HIS A 913 25.35 0.14 -7.05
N CYS A 914 26.13 0.13 -5.97
CA CYS A 914 25.85 -0.57 -4.71
C CYS A 914 25.17 0.34 -3.68
N TRP A 915 25.44 1.65 -3.78
CA TRP A 915 24.82 2.69 -2.94
C TRP A 915 23.69 3.40 -3.70
N GLN A 916 22.79 4.02 -2.95
CA GLN A 916 21.77 4.92 -3.48
C GLN A 916 21.77 6.21 -2.68
N MET A 917 21.67 7.35 -3.37
CA MET A 917 21.44 8.66 -2.79
C MET A 917 20.01 9.12 -3.08
N SER A 918 19.39 9.78 -2.12
CA SER A 918 18.12 10.49 -2.26
C SER A 918 18.22 11.86 -1.62
N PHE A 919 17.85 12.91 -2.35
CA PHE A 919 17.73 14.28 -1.83
C PHE A 919 16.34 14.81 -2.15
N SER A 920 15.52 15.02 -1.12
CA SER A 920 14.18 15.61 -1.23
C SER A 920 14.18 17.00 -0.63
N TRP A 921 13.54 17.97 -1.31
CA TRP A 921 13.64 19.39 -1.00
C TRP A 921 12.33 20.13 -1.28
N ILE A 922 11.89 20.94 -0.30
CA ILE A 922 10.81 21.91 -0.43
C ILE A 922 11.45 23.32 -0.41
N PRO A 923 11.69 23.96 -1.57
CA PRO A 923 12.47 25.20 -1.67
C PRO A 923 11.78 26.47 -1.12
N PHE A 924 10.45 26.51 -1.03
CA PHE A 924 9.68 27.71 -0.69
C PHE A 924 8.30 27.38 -0.07
N GLY A 925 7.64 28.40 0.48
CA GLY A 925 6.43 28.29 1.28
C GLY A 925 6.71 27.97 2.76
N PHE A 926 5.65 27.89 3.57
CA PHE A 926 5.73 27.65 5.02
C PHE A 926 6.30 26.28 5.42
N HIS A 927 6.30 25.32 4.49
CA HIS A 927 6.75 23.94 4.74
C HIS A 927 8.18 23.67 4.22
N ARG A 928 9.03 24.70 4.17
CA ARG A 928 10.44 24.62 3.76
C ARG A 928 11.20 23.55 4.56
N SER A 929 11.75 22.57 3.86
CA SER A 929 12.50 21.46 4.45
C SER A 929 13.42 20.81 3.42
N TRP A 930 14.39 20.04 3.88
CA TRP A 930 15.14 19.13 3.01
C TRP A 930 15.58 17.87 3.77
N SER A 931 15.74 16.77 3.05
CA SER A 931 16.25 15.51 3.57
C SER A 931 17.22 14.88 2.58
N PHE A 932 18.42 14.61 3.04
CA PHE A 932 19.45 13.84 2.36
C PHE A 932 19.59 12.46 3.00
N ASN A 933 19.51 11.42 2.19
CA ASN A 933 19.76 10.04 2.55
C ASN A 933 20.82 9.47 1.59
N ILE A 934 21.78 8.73 2.11
CA ILE A 934 22.68 7.87 1.33
C ILE A 934 22.84 6.55 2.07
N GLY A 935 22.68 5.41 1.38
CA GLY A 935 22.79 4.09 1.99
C GLY A 935 23.05 2.96 0.99
N VAL A 936 23.44 1.80 1.50
CA VAL A 936 23.62 0.59 0.70
C VAL A 936 22.27 0.04 0.24
N LYS A 937 22.16 -0.38 -1.03
CA LYS A 937 20.92 -0.93 -1.61
C LYS A 937 20.54 -2.30 -1.07
N ALA A 938 21.52 -3.12 -0.72
CA ALA A 938 21.32 -4.50 -0.31
C ALA A 938 20.65 -4.57 1.07
N ALA A 939 19.58 -5.38 1.18
CA ALA A 939 18.78 -5.49 2.40
C ALA A 939 19.60 -5.99 3.60
N SER A 940 20.65 -6.78 3.36
CA SER A 940 21.59 -7.28 4.37
C SER A 940 22.44 -6.18 5.06
N LEU A 941 22.58 -5.01 4.43
CA LEU A 941 23.39 -3.88 4.94
C LEU A 941 22.60 -2.55 4.93
N ALA A 942 21.27 -2.58 4.94
CA ALA A 942 20.42 -1.39 4.89
C ALA A 942 20.59 -0.44 6.10
N ASP A 943 21.12 -0.94 7.23
CA ASP A 943 21.52 -0.13 8.38
C ASP A 943 22.76 0.74 8.11
N LEU A 944 23.58 0.42 7.10
CA LEU A 944 24.70 1.25 6.67
C LEU A 944 24.18 2.39 5.79
N LYS A 945 23.68 3.42 6.46
CA LYS A 945 23.15 4.66 5.88
C LYS A 945 23.58 5.90 6.66
N TYR A 946 23.54 7.04 5.99
CA TYR A 946 23.67 8.36 6.56
C TYR A 946 22.44 9.19 6.17
N ASP A 947 21.67 9.60 7.18
CA ASP A 947 20.51 10.48 7.05
C ASP A 947 20.85 11.85 7.64
N LYS A 948 20.52 12.92 6.91
CA LYS A 948 20.53 14.29 7.44
C LYS A 948 19.35 15.08 6.86
N SER A 949 18.56 15.71 7.72
CA SER A 949 17.41 16.50 7.32
C SER A 949 17.31 17.80 8.12
N GLN A 950 16.75 18.84 7.48
CA GLN A 950 16.18 19.99 8.16
C GLN A 950 14.66 19.88 8.09
N SER A 951 14.00 19.96 9.25
CA SER A 951 12.55 19.88 9.39
C SER A 951 11.88 21.18 8.94
N MET A 952 10.61 21.10 8.55
CA MET A 952 9.81 22.32 8.35
C MET A 952 9.47 23.04 9.65
N TYR A 953 9.49 22.32 10.77
CA TYR A 953 9.36 22.92 12.09
C TYR A 953 10.55 23.85 12.42
N ASP A 954 11.69 23.69 11.74
CA ASP A 954 12.86 24.57 11.85
C ASP A 954 12.72 25.89 11.07
N ASN A 955 11.59 26.09 10.38
CA ASN A 955 11.27 27.29 9.60
C ASN A 955 9.87 27.87 9.98
N MET A 956 9.29 27.42 11.10
CA MET A 956 7.94 27.83 11.55
C MET A 956 7.94 28.90 12.66
N PHE A 957 9.12 29.32 13.14
CA PHE A 957 9.33 30.30 14.20
C PHE A 957 10.52 31.19 13.81
#